data_AF-A0A1Q4F7M6-F1
#
_entry.id   AF-A0A1Q4F7M6-F1
#
_cell.length_a   1.000
_cell.length_b   1.000
_cell.length_c   1.000
_cell.angle_alpha   90.00
_cell.angle_beta   90.00
_cell.angle_gamma   90.00
#
_symmetry.space_group_name_H-M   'P 1'
#
loop_
_entity.id
_entity.type
_entity.pdbx_description
1 polymer ?
#
loop_
_entity_poly.entity_id
_entity_poly.type
_entity_poly.pdbx_seq_one_letter_code
_entity_poly.pdbx_strand_id
1 'polypeptide(L)'
;MSTPTNNLPDVEALQELANRYFKALPNEVPKEISPDPYEHPRAAAFAKSVTGEAIVPGINLPADEAAAPFNAPPAAAPSPVYGLTAPPSATGSGLSSSVTNHAIADGLHSGSGVSPSAGNTALPDVASPGLTPGFEKTSSDKSTLSGGVPSSVAGSGASPSYVHQQENFSIKEPITSFPDSNIDKPAHHYNDNEDPFALPFIDEQPYWSDIASVLKHITLSDSVDGAYASPLPNVTAPNLPSFYFLQNEPRHISNMPLGGYTSGFDAYRIKKDFPILNEKVNDKPLVWLDNAATTQKPKSVIDRLQYFYQHENSNVHRAAHELAARSTDAYEAARKKVQAFLGAASPNEIVFVRGATEAINLVAQSWGDQYLQSGDEIIISHLEHHANIVPWKRLADKKGLVLKVIPVDDDGQLLLDAYAKLLGPKTKLVAFTQVSNALGTITPAGEMTAMAHAAGAKVLIDGAQSVSHMPVNVQALDADWFVFSGHKVFGPTGIGVLYGKEEILNNTEPWQGGGNMIQDVTFEHIKYHKAPNRYEAGTGNIADAVGLGAAIDYVTRLGMANIGAYEHALLEYATHHLKQIPGIRLIGTAPNKASVLSFTLNGYSNDDVGKALNREGIAVRTGHHCAQPILRRMGVESTVRPSLAFYNTCEDVDRLIAVLRSLTKS
;
A
#
# COMPACT_ATOMS: atom_id res chain seq x y z
N MET A 1 -8.19 -50.97 39.55
CA MET A 1 -9.17 -50.49 38.56
C MET A 1 -8.45 -49.50 37.68
N SER A 2 -8.24 -49.91 36.43
CA SER A 2 -7.33 -49.29 35.48
C SER A 2 -8.08 -48.26 34.62
N THR A 3 -7.49 -47.09 34.45
CA THR A 3 -7.90 -46.06 33.50
C THR A 3 -7.62 -46.50 32.05
N PRO A 4 -8.40 -45.98 31.09
CA PRO A 4 -7.86 -45.68 29.78
C PRO A 4 -8.12 -44.23 29.34
N THR A 5 -7.17 -43.79 28.52
CA THR A 5 -6.83 -42.48 27.99
C THR A 5 -7.55 -42.09 26.69
N ASN A 6 -7.67 -40.78 26.47
CA ASN A 6 -7.61 -40.01 25.22
C ASN A 6 -8.34 -40.50 23.95
N ASN A 7 -9.45 -39.85 23.60
CA ASN A 7 -10.01 -39.79 22.25
C ASN A 7 -9.57 -38.50 21.55
N LEU A 8 -8.39 -38.50 20.93
CA LEU A 8 -8.07 -37.57 19.84
C LEU A 8 -7.99 -38.38 18.54
N PRO A 9 -8.54 -37.87 17.42
CA PRO A 9 -8.52 -38.59 16.14
C PRO A 9 -7.08 -38.79 15.64
N ASP A 10 -6.86 -39.94 15.01
CA ASP A 10 -5.58 -40.33 14.42
C ASP A 10 -5.13 -39.32 13.35
N VAL A 11 -3.93 -38.79 13.54
CA VAL A 11 -3.33 -37.75 12.68
C VAL A 11 -3.03 -38.30 11.30
N GLU A 12 -2.71 -39.59 11.17
CA GLU A 12 -2.52 -40.23 9.86
C GLU A 12 -3.84 -40.31 9.09
N ALA A 13 -4.94 -40.62 9.77
CA ALA A 13 -6.27 -40.63 9.15
C ALA A 13 -6.71 -39.25 8.65
N LEU A 14 -6.41 -38.18 9.41
CA LEU A 14 -6.70 -36.80 9.01
C LEU A 14 -5.83 -36.34 7.82
N GLN A 15 -4.56 -36.74 7.80
CA GLN A 15 -3.65 -36.41 6.71
C GLN A 15 -3.98 -37.16 5.41
N GLU A 16 -4.43 -38.41 5.52
CA GLU A 16 -4.91 -39.18 4.37
C GLU A 16 -6.23 -38.60 3.81
N LEU A 17 -7.10 -38.11 4.68
CA LEU A 17 -8.35 -37.44 4.29
C LEU A 17 -8.11 -36.14 3.52
N ALA A 18 -7.18 -35.30 4.01
CA ALA A 18 -6.79 -34.06 3.36
C ALA A 18 -6.15 -34.33 1.99
N ASN A 19 -5.28 -35.34 1.90
CA ASN A 19 -4.64 -35.71 0.64
C ASN A 19 -5.62 -36.28 -0.40
N ARG A 20 -6.71 -36.93 0.03
CA ARG A 20 -7.76 -37.40 -0.89
C ARG A 20 -8.68 -36.29 -1.37
N TYR A 21 -8.91 -35.26 -0.55
CA TYR A 21 -9.79 -34.14 -0.90
C TYR A 21 -9.13 -33.15 -1.89
N PHE A 22 -7.81 -32.92 -1.76
CA PHE A 22 -7.08 -31.92 -2.56
C PHE A 22 -6.36 -32.46 -3.81
N LYS A 23 -6.49 -33.75 -4.13
CA LYS A 23 -5.88 -34.33 -5.34
C LYS A 23 -6.77 -34.08 -6.58
N ALA A 24 -6.67 -32.90 -7.16
CA ALA A 24 -7.30 -32.57 -8.45
C ALA A 24 -6.45 -33.04 -9.63
N LEU A 25 -7.07 -33.69 -10.63
CA LEU A 25 -6.57 -33.71 -12.01
C LEU A 25 -7.06 -32.44 -12.72
N PRO A 26 -6.37 -31.96 -13.76
CA PRO A 26 -6.74 -30.71 -14.44
C PRO A 26 -8.01 -30.90 -15.30
N ASN A 27 -8.92 -29.92 -15.24
CA ASN A 27 -10.03 -29.65 -16.19
C ASN A 27 -11.45 -30.19 -15.90
N GLU A 28 -11.97 -30.12 -14.67
CA GLU A 28 -13.43 -30.20 -14.48
C GLU A 28 -13.96 -29.02 -13.66
N VAL A 29 -14.84 -28.23 -14.28
CA VAL A 29 -15.64 -27.18 -13.63
C VAL A 29 -16.91 -27.86 -13.08
N PRO A 30 -17.31 -27.66 -11.82
CA PRO A 30 -18.54 -28.28 -11.31
C PRO A 30 -19.78 -27.65 -11.96
N LYS A 31 -20.57 -28.47 -12.67
CA LYS A 31 -21.97 -28.16 -12.99
C LYS A 31 -22.84 -28.34 -11.75
N GLU A 32 -23.97 -27.63 -11.72
CA GLU A 32 -24.96 -27.60 -10.63
C GLU A 32 -25.30 -29.00 -10.08
N ILE A 33 -25.46 -29.09 -8.76
CA ILE A 33 -25.63 -30.35 -8.02
C ILE A 33 -27.03 -30.93 -8.30
N SER A 34 -27.06 -32.09 -8.95
CA SER A 34 -28.24 -32.94 -9.17
C SER A 34 -28.54 -33.79 -7.93
N PRO A 35 -29.83 -34.00 -7.56
CA PRO A 35 -30.21 -34.82 -6.42
C PRO A 35 -30.20 -36.34 -6.72
N ASP A 36 -29.74 -36.77 -7.90
CA ASP A 36 -29.67 -38.19 -8.26
C ASP A 36 -28.47 -38.90 -7.58
N PRO A 37 -28.70 -39.89 -6.71
CA PRO A 37 -27.64 -40.61 -6.00
C PRO A 37 -26.77 -41.51 -6.90
N TYR A 38 -27.14 -41.74 -8.16
CA TYR A 38 -26.34 -42.51 -9.11
C TYR A 38 -25.35 -41.66 -9.93
N GLU A 39 -25.52 -40.33 -9.97
CA GLU A 39 -24.62 -39.42 -10.69
C GLU A 39 -23.36 -39.07 -9.88
N HIS A 40 -23.39 -39.21 -8.54
CA HIS A 40 -22.25 -38.94 -7.66
C HIS A 40 -21.98 -40.10 -6.68
N PRO A 41 -21.24 -41.14 -7.13
CA PRO A 41 -20.93 -42.32 -6.32
C PRO A 41 -20.22 -42.01 -4.99
N ARG A 42 -19.51 -40.87 -4.93
CA ARG A 42 -18.78 -40.40 -3.75
C ARG A 42 -19.67 -39.76 -2.68
N ALA A 43 -20.75 -39.06 -3.07
CA ALA A 43 -21.71 -38.49 -2.14
C ALA A 43 -22.55 -39.60 -1.47
N ALA A 44 -22.90 -40.65 -2.24
CA ALA A 44 -23.56 -41.84 -1.73
C ALA A 44 -22.68 -42.63 -0.74
N ALA A 45 -21.37 -42.72 -0.98
CA ALA A 45 -20.43 -43.35 -0.07
C ALA A 45 -20.23 -42.56 1.25
N PHE A 46 -20.24 -41.22 1.16
CA PHE A 46 -20.18 -40.33 2.32
C PHE A 46 -21.43 -40.44 3.20
N ALA A 47 -22.63 -40.45 2.61
CA ALA A 47 -23.88 -40.68 3.34
C ALA A 47 -23.87 -42.03 4.08
N LYS A 48 -23.36 -43.09 3.42
CA LYS A 48 -23.20 -44.42 4.04
C LYS A 48 -22.24 -44.45 5.23
N SER A 49 -21.16 -43.65 5.20
CA SER A 49 -20.19 -43.60 6.30
C SER A 49 -20.66 -42.80 7.52
N VAL A 50 -21.64 -41.90 7.35
CA VAL A 50 -22.16 -41.04 8.42
C VAL A 50 -23.36 -41.66 9.13
N THR A 51 -24.17 -42.50 8.47
CA THR A 51 -25.42 -43.00 9.06
C THR A 51 -25.32 -44.33 9.80
N GLY A 52 -24.23 -45.11 9.65
CA GLY A 52 -24.09 -46.42 10.29
C GLY A 52 -25.09 -47.47 9.78
N GLU A 53 -24.68 -48.72 9.64
CA GLU A 53 -25.56 -49.79 9.16
C GLU A 53 -26.59 -50.19 10.23
N ALA A 54 -27.84 -49.79 10.02
CA ALA A 54 -29.01 -50.53 10.51
C ALA A 54 -29.97 -50.73 9.34
N ILE A 55 -29.87 -51.90 8.69
CA ILE A 55 -30.89 -52.41 7.78
C ILE A 55 -31.79 -53.35 8.60
N VAL A 56 -33.09 -53.08 8.66
CA VAL A 56 -34.11 -54.12 8.87
C VAL A 56 -35.08 -54.09 7.69
N PRO A 57 -35.42 -55.24 7.06
CA PRO A 57 -36.07 -55.29 5.75
C PRO A 57 -37.59 -55.46 5.82
N GLY A 58 -38.29 -54.87 4.85
CA GLY A 58 -39.56 -55.39 4.31
C GLY A 58 -40.84 -54.89 4.96
N ILE A 59 -41.46 -53.85 4.37
CA ILE A 59 -42.92 -53.76 4.26
C ILE A 59 -43.26 -53.39 2.82
N ASN A 60 -43.87 -54.36 2.16
CA ASN A 60 -44.45 -54.31 0.83
C ASN A 60 -45.94 -53.98 1.02
N LEU A 61 -46.53 -53.01 0.31
CA LEU A 61 -48.00 -53.00 0.11
C LEU A 61 -48.37 -52.40 -1.27
N PRO A 62 -49.47 -52.87 -1.88
CA PRO A 62 -49.65 -52.98 -3.32
C PRO A 62 -50.64 -51.97 -3.93
N ALA A 63 -50.87 -52.15 -5.23
CA ALA A 63 -51.68 -51.38 -6.16
C ALA A 63 -53.19 -51.23 -5.86
N ASP A 64 -53.76 -50.24 -6.55
CA ASP A 64 -55.15 -50.01 -6.98
C ASP A 64 -56.28 -49.94 -5.92
N GLU A 65 -56.99 -48.81 -5.87
CA GLU A 65 -58.31 -48.66 -6.51
C GLU A 65 -59.00 -47.33 -6.13
N ALA A 66 -59.55 -46.69 -7.18
CA ALA A 66 -60.79 -45.93 -7.28
C ALA A 66 -61.41 -45.25 -6.02
N ALA A 67 -61.64 -43.93 -6.15
CA ALA A 67 -62.98 -43.34 -6.33
C ALA A 67 -63.05 -41.89 -5.78
N ALA A 68 -63.63 -41.03 -6.61
CA ALA A 68 -63.86 -39.60 -6.42
C ALA A 68 -65.00 -39.31 -5.40
N PRO A 69 -65.60 -38.10 -5.37
CA PRO A 69 -65.09 -36.75 -5.06
C PRO A 69 -65.94 -36.11 -3.92
N PHE A 70 -65.69 -34.84 -3.53
CA PHE A 70 -66.72 -33.77 -3.40
C PHE A 70 -66.27 -32.51 -2.61
N ASN A 71 -66.53 -31.36 -3.25
CA ASN A 71 -66.92 -30.03 -2.75
C ASN A 71 -66.19 -29.28 -1.61
N ALA A 72 -65.47 -28.20 -2.02
CA ALA A 72 -65.84 -26.77 -1.91
C ALA A 72 -66.15 -26.14 -0.50
N PRO A 73 -66.07 -24.79 -0.34
CA PRO A 73 -65.16 -24.05 0.56
C PRO A 73 -66.00 -23.22 1.59
N PRO A 74 -65.67 -21.99 2.05
CA PRO A 74 -64.40 -21.28 2.33
C PRO A 74 -64.36 -20.73 3.80
N ALA A 75 -63.31 -19.96 4.14
CA ALA A 75 -63.39 -18.62 4.78
C ALA A 75 -62.46 -18.33 5.99
N ALA A 76 -61.86 -17.15 5.89
CA ALA A 76 -61.60 -16.14 6.94
C ALA A 76 -60.41 -16.29 7.90
N ALA A 77 -59.51 -15.30 7.78
CA ALA A 77 -58.55 -14.84 8.80
C ALA A 77 -59.27 -14.21 10.02
N PRO A 78 -58.61 -14.00 11.18
CA PRO A 78 -57.75 -12.82 11.37
C PRO A 78 -56.52 -12.99 12.32
N SER A 79 -55.59 -12.02 12.25
CA SER A 79 -54.45 -11.71 13.16
C SER A 79 -54.91 -11.26 14.58
N PRO A 80 -54.10 -10.83 15.61
CA PRO A 80 -52.67 -10.37 15.61
C PRO A 80 -51.78 -10.61 16.91
N VAL A 81 -50.50 -10.13 16.88
CA VAL A 81 -49.60 -9.63 17.99
C VAL A 81 -49.03 -10.65 19.02
N TYR A 82 -47.78 -10.65 19.55
CA TYR A 82 -46.42 -10.05 19.36
C TYR A 82 -45.42 -10.95 20.15
N GLY A 83 -44.11 -10.97 19.83
CA GLY A 83 -43.09 -11.51 20.76
C GLY A 83 -41.65 -11.65 20.21
N LEU A 84 -40.73 -10.85 20.74
CA LEU A 84 -39.27 -10.84 20.51
C LEU A 84 -38.55 -12.09 21.07
N THR A 85 -37.47 -12.54 20.42
CA THR A 85 -36.10 -12.75 20.97
C THR A 85 -35.19 -13.50 19.98
N ALA A 86 -33.92 -13.09 19.90
CA ALA A 86 -32.85 -13.69 19.11
C ALA A 86 -31.87 -14.49 20.01
N PRO A 87 -31.13 -15.51 19.49
CA PRO A 87 -30.03 -16.16 20.21
C PRO A 87 -28.63 -15.89 19.59
N PRO A 88 -27.53 -16.24 20.31
CA PRO A 88 -26.25 -15.54 20.24
C PRO A 88 -25.17 -16.21 19.37
N SER A 89 -24.15 -15.39 19.10
CA SER A 89 -22.89 -15.64 18.40
C SER A 89 -21.87 -16.48 19.19
N ALA A 90 -21.17 -17.38 18.50
CA ALA A 90 -20.01 -18.13 19.00
C ALA A 90 -18.71 -17.68 18.29
N THR A 91 -17.71 -17.44 19.12
CA THR A 91 -16.32 -17.03 18.84
C THR A 91 -15.47 -18.20 18.33
N GLY A 92 -14.69 -17.99 17.26
CA GLY A 92 -13.67 -18.93 16.76
C GLY A 92 -12.28 -18.32 16.81
N SER A 93 -11.44 -18.83 17.69
CA SER A 93 -10.04 -18.47 17.88
C SER A 93 -9.16 -19.11 16.81
N GLY A 94 -8.38 -18.31 16.08
CA GLY A 94 -7.28 -18.76 15.23
C GLY A 94 -5.97 -18.81 16.03
N LEU A 95 -5.36 -19.99 16.11
CA LEU A 95 -4.04 -20.19 16.69
C LEU A 95 -2.99 -20.28 15.58
N SER A 96 -1.98 -19.43 15.73
CA SER A 96 -0.71 -19.42 15.00
C SER A 96 0.20 -20.54 15.49
N SER A 97 0.90 -21.19 14.56
CA SER A 97 1.88 -22.24 14.83
C SER A 97 3.29 -21.67 15.00
N SER A 98 3.84 -21.77 16.21
CA SER A 98 5.27 -22.02 16.46
C SER A 98 5.53 -21.90 17.96
N VAL A 99 5.94 -22.98 18.63
CA VAL A 99 7.05 -23.03 19.61
C VAL A 99 7.28 -24.49 19.99
N THR A 100 8.55 -24.87 19.95
CA THR A 100 9.17 -26.15 20.27
C THR A 100 9.06 -26.55 21.74
N ASN A 101 8.99 -27.87 21.94
CA ASN A 101 9.07 -28.61 23.20
C ASN A 101 10.22 -28.19 24.12
N HIS A 102 9.93 -27.97 25.40
CA HIS A 102 10.73 -28.51 26.50
C HIS A 102 9.82 -28.85 27.68
N ALA A 103 10.11 -29.98 28.32
CA ALA A 103 9.22 -30.67 29.23
C ALA A 103 9.81 -30.77 30.65
N ILE A 104 8.88 -30.83 31.60
CA ILE A 104 8.84 -31.52 32.91
C ILE A 104 9.39 -30.81 34.18
N ALA A 105 8.47 -30.77 35.16
CA ALA A 105 8.57 -31.03 36.62
C ALA A 105 8.21 -29.81 37.50
N ASP A 106 7.37 -29.84 38.54
CA ASP A 106 6.39 -30.80 39.09
C ASP A 106 5.70 -30.12 40.30
N GLY A 107 4.48 -30.54 40.68
CA GLY A 107 3.91 -30.47 42.05
C GLY A 107 3.00 -29.27 42.43
N LEU A 108 1.65 -29.42 42.44
CA LEU A 108 0.76 -29.78 43.58
C LEU A 108 0.52 -28.60 44.58
N HIS A 109 -0.69 -28.12 44.93
CA HIS A 109 -1.93 -28.80 45.35
C HIS A 109 -3.18 -27.86 45.36
N SER A 110 -4.35 -28.45 45.02
CA SER A 110 -5.77 -28.27 45.46
C SER A 110 -6.17 -27.22 46.52
N GLY A 111 -7.39 -26.64 46.57
CA GLY A 111 -8.69 -26.95 45.94
C GLY A 111 -9.79 -25.89 46.25
N SER A 112 -10.83 -25.77 45.41
CA SER A 112 -12.28 -26.07 45.66
C SER A 112 -12.94 -25.44 46.92
N GLY A 113 -14.09 -24.76 46.89
CA GLY A 113 -15.06 -24.43 45.85
C GLY A 113 -16.34 -23.74 46.41
N VAL A 114 -17.15 -23.19 45.48
CA VAL A 114 -18.62 -23.07 45.41
C VAL A 114 -19.45 -22.20 46.43
N SER A 115 -20.06 -21.15 45.86
CA SER A 115 -21.37 -20.41 45.99
C SER A 115 -22.55 -21.06 46.80
N PRO A 116 -23.77 -20.44 46.99
CA PRO A 116 -24.43 -19.33 46.24
C PRO A 116 -25.43 -18.35 46.96
N SER A 117 -25.88 -17.32 46.20
CA SER A 117 -27.24 -16.67 46.06
C SER A 117 -28.05 -16.22 47.31
N ALA A 118 -28.97 -15.24 47.35
CA ALA A 118 -29.61 -14.24 46.47
C ALA A 118 -30.52 -13.33 47.36
N GLY A 119 -31.06 -12.21 46.85
CA GLY A 119 -32.28 -11.59 47.42
C GLY A 119 -32.47 -10.08 47.21
N ASN A 120 -33.42 -9.71 46.35
CA ASN A 120 -33.93 -8.34 46.09
C ASN A 120 -34.76 -7.78 47.25
N THR A 121 -34.86 -6.44 47.38
CA THR A 121 -36.13 -5.69 47.58
C THR A 121 -35.97 -4.14 47.57
N ALA A 122 -36.84 -3.49 46.77
CA ALA A 122 -37.61 -2.24 46.96
C ALA A 122 -36.96 -0.88 47.38
N LEU A 123 -37.36 0.14 46.61
CA LEU A 123 -37.33 1.63 46.80
C LEU A 123 -38.30 2.12 47.92
N PRO A 124 -38.21 3.36 48.49
CA PRO A 124 -38.49 4.63 47.77
C PRO A 124 -37.79 5.96 48.21
N ASP A 125 -37.87 6.93 47.27
CA ASP A 125 -37.90 8.41 47.29
C ASP A 125 -37.33 9.30 48.43
N VAL A 126 -36.68 10.42 48.04
CA VAL A 126 -37.13 11.84 48.25
C VAL A 126 -35.95 12.86 48.34
N ALA A 127 -36.07 13.92 47.52
CA ALA A 127 -35.64 15.33 47.66
C ALA A 127 -34.17 15.83 47.54
N SER A 128 -34.01 16.82 46.65
CA SER A 128 -33.00 17.89 46.65
C SER A 128 -33.33 19.00 47.68
N PRO A 129 -32.37 19.87 48.05
CA PRO A 129 -32.15 21.16 47.35
C PRO A 129 -30.63 21.49 47.21
N GLY A 130 -30.10 22.35 46.35
CA GLY A 130 -30.51 23.68 45.90
C GLY A 130 -29.85 24.77 46.76
N LEU A 131 -28.80 25.46 46.25
CA LEU A 131 -28.47 26.90 46.44
C LEU A 131 -26.97 27.23 46.16
N THR A 132 -26.78 28.23 45.27
CA THR A 132 -25.61 29.10 44.99
C THR A 132 -25.38 30.14 46.14
N PRO A 133 -24.52 31.21 46.08
CA PRO A 133 -23.38 31.62 45.21
C PRO A 133 -22.13 32.20 45.99
N GLY A 134 -21.08 32.66 45.29
CA GLY A 134 -20.43 33.97 45.63
C GLY A 134 -18.93 34.08 45.97
N PHE A 135 -18.20 34.77 45.08
CA PHE A 135 -17.18 35.84 45.25
C PHE A 135 -15.82 35.66 46.00
N GLU A 136 -14.75 35.95 45.22
CA GLU A 136 -13.54 36.79 45.46
C GLU A 136 -12.64 36.67 46.72
N LYS A 137 -11.34 36.37 46.48
CA LYS A 137 -10.13 37.26 46.57
C LYS A 137 -8.86 36.66 47.24
N THR A 138 -7.73 36.95 46.58
CA THR A 138 -6.35 37.19 47.07
C THR A 138 -5.43 36.06 47.56
N SER A 139 -4.28 35.98 46.88
CA SER A 139 -2.91 35.55 47.20
C SER A 139 -2.57 35.01 48.61
N SER A 140 -1.89 33.85 48.64
CA SER A 140 -0.61 33.65 49.34
C SER A 140 -0.05 32.26 49.08
N ASP A 141 1.26 32.18 48.84
CA ASP A 141 2.05 30.95 48.83
C ASP A 141 1.78 30.07 50.05
N LYS A 142 1.56 28.78 49.82
CA LYS A 142 2.01 27.67 50.68
C LYS A 142 1.87 26.33 49.98
N SER A 143 3.00 25.64 49.94
CA SER A 143 3.15 24.23 49.56
C SER A 143 2.29 23.32 50.44
N THR A 144 1.34 22.61 49.85
CA THR A 144 0.81 21.35 50.38
C THR A 144 0.43 20.44 49.23
N LEU A 145 1.05 19.25 49.20
CA LEU A 145 0.68 18.10 48.40
C LEU A 145 -0.78 17.70 48.71
N SER A 146 -1.66 17.78 47.72
CA SER A 146 -2.89 16.98 47.68
C SER A 146 -3.19 16.61 46.23
N GLY A 147 -3.48 15.33 46.02
CA GLY A 147 -3.66 14.74 44.70
C GLY A 147 -4.89 15.29 43.98
N GLY A 148 -4.67 15.81 42.78
CA GLY A 148 -5.68 16.05 41.77
C GLY A 148 -5.23 15.39 40.48
N VAL A 149 -6.07 14.54 39.90
CA VAL A 149 -5.88 13.98 38.56
C VAL A 149 -5.93 15.15 37.56
N PRO A 150 -4.92 15.38 36.71
CA PRO A 150 -5.01 16.42 35.69
C PRO A 150 -6.09 16.06 34.67
N SER A 151 -6.87 17.07 34.26
CA SER A 151 -7.80 16.96 33.14
C SER A 151 -7.04 16.58 31.85
N SER A 152 -7.58 15.60 31.13
CA SER A 152 -6.99 15.04 29.92
C SER A 152 -6.79 16.10 28.84
N VAL A 153 -5.53 16.38 28.50
CA VAL A 153 -5.15 17.04 27.24
C VAL A 153 -5.19 15.99 26.12
N ALA A 154 -6.40 15.68 25.66
CA ALA A 154 -6.62 14.94 24.43
C ALA A 154 -7.20 15.91 23.39
N GLY A 155 -6.36 16.39 22.46
CA GLY A 155 -6.83 17.21 21.32
C GLY A 155 -5.88 18.26 20.75
N SER A 156 -4.67 18.45 21.30
CA SER A 156 -3.79 19.56 20.88
C SER A 156 -2.66 19.18 19.91
N GLY A 157 -2.47 17.91 19.56
CA GLY A 157 -1.37 17.49 18.66
C GLY A 157 0.04 17.75 19.20
N ALA A 158 0.19 18.10 20.47
CA ALA A 158 1.46 18.34 21.14
C ALA A 158 1.86 17.13 22.00
N SER A 159 3.10 16.66 21.85
CA SER A 159 3.68 15.57 22.64
C SER A 159 3.73 15.96 24.13
N PRO A 160 3.42 15.04 25.08
CA PRO A 160 3.58 15.28 26.51
C PRO A 160 5.00 15.69 26.91
N SER A 161 6.01 15.26 26.14
CA SER A 161 7.43 15.53 26.35
C SER A 161 7.80 17.00 26.05
N TYR A 162 7.00 17.69 25.23
CA TYR A 162 7.26 19.09 24.83
C TYR A 162 7.06 20.08 25.98
N VAL A 163 6.24 19.74 26.96
CA VAL A 163 5.91 20.64 28.09
C VAL A 163 7.02 20.65 29.16
N HIS A 164 7.94 19.67 29.15
CA HIS A 164 8.92 19.48 30.23
C HIS A 164 10.38 19.78 29.88
N GLN A 165 10.69 20.26 28.68
CA GLN A 165 12.07 20.63 28.31
C GLN A 165 12.14 22.07 27.82
N GLN A 166 12.14 23.01 28.77
CA GLN A 166 12.86 24.26 28.58
C GLN A 166 14.14 24.21 29.42
N GLU A 167 15.24 24.53 28.72
CA GLU A 167 16.61 24.79 29.17
C GLU A 167 17.65 23.66 29.04
N ASN A 168 18.73 24.02 28.33
CA ASN A 168 20.02 23.35 28.05
C ASN A 168 20.07 22.27 26.95
N PHE A 169 20.20 22.72 25.70
CA PHE A 169 20.68 21.92 24.56
C PHE A 169 22.13 22.31 24.21
N SER A 170 23.06 21.37 24.30
CA SER A 170 24.45 21.54 23.83
C SER A 170 24.69 20.67 22.59
N ILE A 171 24.97 21.31 21.46
CA ILE A 171 25.19 20.65 20.15
C ILE A 171 26.41 19.72 20.15
N LYS A 172 27.32 19.84 21.12
CA LYS A 172 28.58 19.09 21.13
C LYS A 172 28.50 17.71 21.77
N GLU A 173 27.46 17.40 22.56
CA GLU A 173 27.32 16.11 23.24
C GLU A 173 25.84 15.67 23.28
N PRO A 174 25.32 15.01 22.23
CA PRO A 174 24.00 14.41 22.28
C PRO A 174 24.01 13.16 23.18
N ILE A 175 23.00 13.03 24.05
CA ILE A 175 22.87 12.01 25.13
C ILE A 175 22.77 10.55 24.61
N THR A 176 22.87 10.32 23.30
CA THR A 176 22.86 8.98 22.71
C THR A 176 24.10 8.77 21.84
N SER A 177 25.24 8.46 22.45
CA SER A 177 26.44 8.08 21.70
C SER A 177 26.90 6.66 22.04
N PHE A 178 26.86 5.77 21.05
CA PHE A 178 27.88 4.72 20.92
C PHE A 178 29.11 5.32 20.21
N PRO A 179 30.34 4.91 20.53
CA PRO A 179 31.55 5.48 19.93
C PRO A 179 31.75 5.01 18.48
N ASP A 180 31.98 5.96 17.55
CA ASP A 180 32.41 5.72 16.16
C ASP A 180 33.94 5.89 16.06
N SER A 181 34.62 4.86 15.56
CA SER A 181 36.08 4.80 15.43
C SER A 181 36.61 5.44 14.14
N ASN A 182 35.76 6.05 13.31
CA ASN A 182 36.15 6.72 12.07
C ASN A 182 36.34 8.23 12.19
N ILE A 183 36.18 8.81 13.39
CA ILE A 183 36.29 10.26 13.60
C ILE A 183 37.76 10.75 13.73
N ASP A 184 38.72 9.85 13.96
CA ASP A 184 40.13 10.22 14.23
C ASP A 184 41.12 9.96 13.09
N LYS A 185 40.81 10.32 11.83
CA LYS A 185 41.83 10.31 10.75
C LYS A 185 41.98 11.68 10.06
N PRO A 186 43.22 12.20 9.92
CA PRO A 186 43.46 13.50 9.33
C PRO A 186 43.23 13.51 7.81
N ALA A 187 42.68 14.62 7.31
CA ALA A 187 42.28 14.86 5.94
C ALA A 187 43.45 14.81 4.93
N HIS A 188 43.22 14.18 3.78
CA HIS A 188 44.08 14.29 2.60
C HIS A 188 43.60 15.45 1.72
N HIS A 189 44.53 16.36 1.37
CA HIS A 189 44.34 17.45 0.43
C HIS A 189 43.96 16.94 -0.97
N TYR A 190 42.93 17.52 -1.58
CA TYR A 190 42.63 17.41 -3.01
C TYR A 190 42.65 18.80 -3.67
N ASN A 191 43.00 18.80 -4.96
CA ASN A 191 43.47 19.92 -5.77
C ASN A 191 42.31 20.63 -6.51
N ASP A 192 42.32 21.96 -6.59
CA ASP A 192 41.20 22.83 -7.03
C ASP A 192 41.01 22.99 -8.57
N ASN A 193 41.18 21.95 -9.39
CA ASN A 193 41.07 22.09 -10.86
C ASN A 193 40.25 20.99 -11.57
N GLU A 194 39.04 20.68 -11.10
CA GLU A 194 38.10 19.84 -11.86
C GLU A 194 36.76 20.54 -12.11
N ASP A 195 36.27 20.36 -13.35
CA ASP A 195 35.07 20.96 -13.93
C ASP A 195 33.79 20.47 -13.22
N PRO A 196 32.93 21.38 -12.71
CA PRO A 196 31.72 21.03 -11.95
C PRO A 196 30.63 20.29 -12.74
N PHE A 197 30.83 20.02 -14.04
CA PHE A 197 29.88 19.29 -14.90
C PHE A 197 30.36 17.91 -15.37
N ALA A 198 31.49 17.40 -14.87
CA ALA A 198 31.99 16.08 -15.27
C ALA A 198 31.20 14.94 -14.60
N LEU A 199 30.53 14.10 -15.40
CA LEU A 199 29.96 12.82 -14.96
C LEU A 199 31.08 11.77 -14.81
N PRO A 200 31.19 11.04 -13.69
CA PRO A 200 32.42 10.29 -13.35
C PRO A 200 32.59 8.93 -14.04
N PHE A 201 31.99 8.68 -15.21
CA PHE A 201 32.11 7.38 -15.91
C PHE A 201 32.33 7.49 -17.43
N ILE A 202 32.89 8.60 -17.92
CA ILE A 202 33.18 8.75 -19.36
C ILE A 202 34.31 7.80 -19.81
N ASP A 203 35.23 7.40 -18.92
CA ASP A 203 36.45 6.67 -19.31
C ASP A 203 36.40 5.15 -19.17
N GLU A 204 35.29 4.54 -18.71
CA GLU A 204 35.24 3.09 -18.45
C GLU A 204 34.23 2.29 -19.29
N GLN A 205 33.93 2.68 -20.53
CA GLN A 205 33.12 1.84 -21.43
C GLN A 205 33.56 1.90 -22.91
N PRO A 206 33.71 0.75 -23.60
CA PRO A 206 34.21 0.69 -24.99
C PRO A 206 33.28 1.30 -26.04
N TYR A 207 32.03 1.62 -25.69
CA TYR A 207 31.07 2.26 -26.60
C TYR A 207 31.41 3.75 -26.87
N TRP A 208 31.97 4.46 -25.89
CA TRP A 208 32.25 5.89 -26.00
C TRP A 208 33.58 6.20 -26.68
N SER A 209 34.57 5.28 -26.60
CA SER A 209 35.82 5.39 -27.36
C SER A 209 35.60 5.37 -28.87
N ASP A 210 34.60 4.63 -29.34
CA ASP A 210 34.30 4.52 -30.76
C ASP A 210 33.68 5.82 -31.30
N ILE A 211 32.80 6.48 -30.53
CA ILE A 211 32.23 7.78 -30.89
C ILE A 211 33.28 8.89 -30.86
N ALA A 212 34.17 8.89 -29.86
CA ALA A 212 35.27 9.85 -29.78
C ALA A 212 36.28 9.67 -30.94
N SER A 213 36.49 8.44 -31.41
CA SER A 213 37.34 8.14 -32.57
C SER A 213 36.72 8.65 -33.88
N VAL A 214 35.40 8.53 -34.02
CA VAL A 214 34.64 9.01 -35.19
C VAL A 214 34.62 10.55 -35.22
N LEU A 215 34.47 11.20 -34.05
CA LEU A 215 34.50 12.65 -33.94
C LEU A 215 35.91 13.25 -34.15
N LYS A 216 36.97 12.50 -33.84
CA LYS A 216 38.37 12.89 -34.13
C LYS A 216 38.74 12.93 -35.61
N HIS A 217 37.93 12.32 -36.48
CA HIS A 217 38.18 12.29 -37.93
C HIS A 217 37.40 13.34 -38.72
N ILE A 218 36.60 14.17 -38.04
CA ILE A 218 35.99 15.36 -38.64
C ILE A 218 36.98 16.51 -38.47
N THR A 219 37.78 16.76 -39.50
CA THR A 219 38.73 17.88 -39.56
C THR A 219 37.97 19.17 -39.87
N LEU A 220 37.83 20.05 -38.89
CA LEU A 220 37.50 21.47 -39.12
C LEU A 220 38.83 22.18 -39.44
N SER A 221 39.03 22.54 -40.71
CA SER A 221 40.11 23.41 -41.14
C SER A 221 39.67 24.87 -41.06
N ASP A 222 40.25 25.63 -40.14
CA ASP A 222 40.16 27.10 -40.15
C ASP A 222 41.15 27.68 -41.16
N SER A 223 40.63 28.33 -42.20
CA SER A 223 41.10 29.61 -42.78
C SER A 223 40.50 29.79 -44.18
N VAL A 224 39.82 30.92 -44.40
CA VAL A 224 39.98 31.84 -45.56
C VAL A 224 39.04 33.04 -45.34
N ASP A 225 39.64 34.24 -45.28
CA ASP A 225 38.99 35.54 -45.46
C ASP A 225 38.37 35.66 -46.86
N GLY A 226 37.14 36.18 -46.97
CA GLY A 226 36.61 36.63 -48.26
C GLY A 226 35.09 36.64 -48.35
N ALA A 227 34.53 37.85 -48.50
CA ALA A 227 33.11 38.10 -48.73
C ALA A 227 32.53 37.28 -49.89
N TYR A 228 31.40 36.58 -49.68
CA TYR A 228 30.27 36.44 -50.62
C TYR A 228 29.04 35.92 -49.84
N ALA A 229 27.88 36.49 -50.16
CA ALA A 229 26.61 36.30 -49.48
C ALA A 229 26.04 34.87 -49.63
N SER A 230 25.56 34.29 -48.52
CA SER A 230 24.68 33.13 -48.56
C SER A 230 23.21 33.56 -48.68
N PRO A 231 22.44 33.01 -49.64
CA PRO A 231 21.00 33.05 -49.61
C PRO A 231 20.51 31.88 -48.75
N LEU A 232 19.74 32.15 -47.70
CA LEU A 232 18.63 31.35 -47.13
C LEU A 232 18.27 31.93 -45.74
N PRO A 233 16.99 31.87 -45.34
CA PRO A 233 16.34 32.93 -44.57
C PRO A 233 16.47 32.74 -43.06
N ASN A 234 16.38 33.86 -42.33
CA ASN A 234 16.07 33.90 -40.90
C ASN A 234 14.91 32.95 -40.57
N VAL A 235 15.20 31.87 -39.86
CA VAL A 235 14.22 31.12 -39.09
C VAL A 235 14.54 31.32 -37.62
N THR A 236 13.78 32.22 -37.00
CA THR A 236 13.53 32.19 -35.55
C THR A 236 12.99 30.81 -35.20
N ALA A 237 13.75 30.02 -34.44
CA ALA A 237 13.29 28.74 -33.89
C ALA A 237 12.98 28.89 -32.39
N PRO A 238 11.69 28.97 -32.02
CA PRO A 238 11.20 28.57 -30.71
C PRO A 238 11.18 27.03 -30.63
N ASN A 239 11.18 26.48 -29.41
CA ASN A 239 11.17 25.05 -29.06
C ASN A 239 12.56 24.37 -28.93
N LEU A 240 13.19 24.59 -27.78
CA LEU A 240 13.94 23.55 -27.07
C LEU A 240 12.93 22.69 -26.27
N PRO A 241 13.10 21.36 -26.16
CA PRO A 241 12.22 20.53 -25.33
C PRO A 241 12.35 20.95 -23.86
N SER A 242 11.26 21.45 -23.30
CA SER A 242 11.18 21.84 -21.90
C SER A 242 11.01 20.58 -21.04
N PHE A 243 12.04 20.24 -20.26
CA PHE A 243 11.92 19.21 -19.22
C PHE A 243 11.01 19.72 -18.09
N TYR A 244 9.96 18.97 -17.75
CA TYR A 244 8.94 19.40 -16.78
C TYR A 244 9.50 19.59 -15.34
N PHE A 245 10.60 18.93 -15.00
CA PHE A 245 11.25 19.08 -13.68
C PHE A 245 12.14 20.34 -13.58
N LEU A 246 12.39 21.02 -14.71
CA LEU A 246 13.14 22.28 -14.76
C LEU A 246 12.22 23.52 -14.74
N GLN A 247 10.90 23.36 -14.70
CA GLN A 247 9.94 24.48 -14.83
C GLN A 247 9.58 25.22 -13.53
N ASN A 248 10.21 24.92 -12.40
CA ASN A 248 10.00 25.70 -11.18
C ASN A 248 10.98 26.88 -11.13
N GLU A 249 10.52 28.07 -11.54
CA GLU A 249 11.15 29.35 -11.24
C GLU A 249 11.40 29.52 -9.72
N PRO A 250 12.52 30.16 -9.31
CA PRO A 250 12.98 30.13 -7.93
C PRO A 250 12.14 31.07 -7.06
N ARG A 251 11.28 30.50 -6.21
CA ARG A 251 10.84 31.22 -5.01
C ARG A 251 11.99 31.26 -4.02
N HIS A 252 12.42 32.47 -3.68
CA HIS A 252 13.39 32.78 -2.64
C HIS A 252 13.15 31.93 -1.37
N ILE A 253 13.94 30.87 -1.21
CA ILE A 253 14.16 30.20 0.08
C ILE A 253 15.48 30.75 0.60
N SER A 254 15.43 31.92 1.23
CA SER A 254 16.56 32.46 1.97
C SER A 254 16.70 31.68 3.28
N ASN A 255 17.90 31.10 3.47
CA ASN A 255 18.43 30.47 4.69
C ASN A 255 18.09 28.99 4.92
N MET A 256 18.76 28.12 4.16
CA MET A 256 19.20 26.79 4.63
C MET A 256 20.73 26.72 4.46
N PRO A 257 21.49 26.06 5.35
CA PRO A 257 22.95 26.06 5.26
C PRO A 257 23.39 25.29 4.02
N LEU A 258 24.05 25.99 3.10
CA LEU A 258 24.87 25.40 2.04
C LEU A 258 26.03 24.66 2.69
N GLY A 259 25.94 23.33 2.74
CA GLY A 259 27.01 22.50 3.30
C GLY A 259 26.73 21.01 3.19
N GLY A 260 27.04 20.43 2.03
CA GLY A 260 27.31 19.00 1.89
C GLY A 260 26.58 18.28 0.75
N TYR A 261 27.38 17.63 -0.11
CA TYR A 261 27.05 16.57 -1.07
C TYR A 261 26.63 16.97 -2.50
N THR A 262 27.62 17.00 -3.39
CA THR A 262 27.49 16.43 -4.75
C THR A 262 28.45 15.24 -4.86
N SER A 263 28.17 14.17 -4.12
CA SER A 263 28.71 12.84 -4.46
C SER A 263 27.71 12.19 -5.41
N GLY A 264 28.17 11.71 -6.58
CA GLY A 264 27.32 11.05 -7.58
C GLY A 264 26.43 9.93 -7.01
N PHE A 265 25.31 9.66 -7.67
CA PHE A 265 24.37 8.60 -7.28
C PHE A 265 25.01 7.21 -7.48
N ASP A 266 25.51 6.61 -6.40
CA ASP A 266 26.19 5.30 -6.44
C ASP A 266 25.23 4.15 -6.07
N ALA A 267 24.62 3.55 -7.08
CA ALA A 267 23.72 2.42 -6.90
C ALA A 267 24.40 1.17 -6.32
N TYR A 268 25.70 0.95 -6.58
CA TYR A 268 26.44 -0.20 -6.04
C TYR A 268 26.65 -0.06 -4.53
N ARG A 269 26.94 1.15 -4.05
CA ARG A 269 26.99 1.45 -2.62
C ARG A 269 25.61 1.32 -1.99
N ILE A 270 24.57 1.90 -2.61
CA ILE A 270 23.20 1.85 -2.10
C ILE A 270 22.69 0.40 -2.01
N LYS A 271 22.99 -0.45 -2.99
CA LYS A 271 22.62 -1.88 -3.03
C LYS A 271 23.09 -2.64 -1.77
N LYS A 272 24.21 -2.24 -1.17
CA LYS A 272 24.75 -2.86 0.07
C LYS A 272 23.87 -2.60 1.29
N ASP A 273 23.05 -1.56 1.28
CA ASP A 273 22.10 -1.29 2.36
C ASP A 273 20.94 -2.30 2.37
N PHE A 274 20.74 -3.07 1.30
CA PHE A 274 19.65 -4.03 1.15
C PHE A 274 20.18 -5.46 1.32
N PRO A 275 20.16 -6.04 2.54
CA PRO A 275 20.84 -7.30 2.83
C PRO A 275 20.38 -8.47 1.95
N ILE A 276 19.09 -8.52 1.62
CA ILE A 276 18.50 -9.57 0.78
C ILE A 276 19.08 -9.60 -0.65
N LEU A 277 19.63 -8.49 -1.15
CA LEU A 277 20.21 -8.44 -2.50
C LEU A 277 21.58 -9.15 -2.59
N ASN A 278 22.15 -9.57 -1.45
CA ASN A 278 23.35 -10.42 -1.42
C ASN A 278 23.02 -11.92 -1.47
N GLU A 279 21.73 -12.29 -1.42
CA GLU A 279 21.31 -13.68 -1.47
C GLU A 279 21.57 -14.31 -2.84
N LYS A 280 21.68 -15.64 -2.84
CA LYS A 280 21.70 -16.44 -4.06
C LYS A 280 20.36 -17.13 -4.26
N VAL A 281 19.89 -17.16 -5.50
CA VAL A 281 18.71 -17.91 -5.94
C VAL A 281 19.13 -18.82 -7.08
N ASN A 282 18.86 -20.12 -6.95
CA ASN A 282 19.32 -21.14 -7.91
C ASN A 282 20.83 -21.11 -8.16
N ASP A 283 21.62 -20.95 -7.08
CA ASP A 283 23.08 -20.81 -7.11
C ASP A 283 23.63 -19.59 -7.87
N LYS A 284 22.76 -18.66 -8.28
CA LYS A 284 23.11 -17.41 -8.96
C LYS A 284 22.89 -16.20 -8.05
N PRO A 285 23.66 -15.11 -8.18
CA PRO A 285 23.38 -13.88 -7.45
C PRO A 285 22.00 -13.33 -7.82
N LEU A 286 21.20 -12.96 -6.83
CA LEU A 286 19.84 -12.43 -7.03
C LEU A 286 19.86 -11.13 -7.84
N VAL A 287 19.04 -11.07 -8.89
CA VAL A 287 18.70 -9.84 -9.62
C VAL A 287 17.21 -9.58 -9.41
N TRP A 288 16.89 -8.66 -8.50
CA TRP A 288 15.51 -8.34 -8.15
C TRP A 288 14.93 -7.24 -9.04
N LEU A 289 14.03 -7.63 -9.97
CA LEU A 289 13.34 -6.74 -10.91
C LEU A 289 11.79 -6.84 -10.77
N ASP A 290 11.25 -7.19 -9.60
CA ASP A 290 9.80 -7.16 -9.30
C ASP A 290 9.41 -6.06 -8.30
N ASN A 291 10.08 -4.91 -8.41
CA ASN A 291 9.90 -3.76 -7.54
C ASN A 291 8.48 -3.16 -7.56
N ALA A 292 7.81 -3.18 -8.71
CA ALA A 292 6.44 -2.70 -8.85
C ALA A 292 5.40 -3.58 -8.13
N ALA A 293 5.76 -4.82 -7.75
CA ALA A 293 4.96 -5.64 -6.84
C ALA A 293 5.29 -5.30 -5.38
N THR A 294 6.57 -5.36 -5.01
CA THR A 294 7.06 -4.95 -3.70
C THR A 294 8.56 -4.64 -3.79
N THR A 295 9.02 -3.63 -3.07
CA THR A 295 10.45 -3.29 -3.03
C THR A 295 11.16 -4.02 -1.89
N GLN A 296 12.48 -4.14 -1.96
CA GLN A 296 13.28 -4.66 -0.85
C GLN A 296 13.48 -3.60 0.24
N LYS A 297 13.96 -4.02 1.41
CA LYS A 297 14.02 -3.16 2.62
C LYS A 297 15.48 -2.81 2.93
N PRO A 298 15.82 -1.53 3.12
CA PRO A 298 17.15 -1.17 3.57
C PRO A 298 17.30 -1.60 5.04
N LYS A 299 18.54 -1.86 5.45
CA LYS A 299 18.89 -2.28 6.81
C LYS A 299 18.36 -1.32 7.87
N SER A 300 18.33 -0.01 7.60
CA SER A 300 17.78 0.98 8.52
C SER A 300 16.30 0.76 8.87
N VAL A 301 15.49 0.22 7.94
CA VAL A 301 14.08 -0.11 8.21
C VAL A 301 13.98 -1.36 9.07
N ILE A 302 14.78 -2.38 8.75
CA ILE A 302 14.83 -3.64 9.51
C ILE A 302 15.26 -3.38 10.96
N ASP A 303 16.35 -2.63 11.13
CA ASP A 303 16.89 -2.27 12.43
C ASP A 303 15.91 -1.39 13.22
N ARG A 304 15.16 -0.50 12.55
CA ARG A 304 14.15 0.34 13.22
C ARG A 304 13.00 -0.48 13.79
N LEU A 305 12.50 -1.47 13.03
CA LEU A 305 11.46 -2.40 13.48
C LEU A 305 11.96 -3.23 14.67
N GLN A 306 13.17 -3.78 14.55
CA GLN A 306 13.81 -4.54 15.63
C GLN A 306 13.90 -3.70 16.91
N TYR A 307 14.41 -2.46 16.80
CA TYR A 307 14.54 -1.55 17.93
C TYR A 307 13.19 -1.25 18.59
N PHE A 308 12.14 -0.98 17.79
CA PHE A 308 10.80 -0.72 18.32
C PHE A 308 10.35 -1.86 19.24
N TYR A 309 10.44 -3.10 18.77
CA TYR A 309 10.00 -4.25 19.54
C TYR A 309 10.87 -4.56 20.75
N GLN A 310 12.16 -4.23 20.71
CA GLN A 310 13.08 -4.46 21.82
C GLN A 310 12.99 -3.38 22.91
N HIS A 311 12.63 -2.13 22.57
CA HIS A 311 12.84 -0.98 23.47
C HIS A 311 11.66 -0.01 23.60
N GLU A 312 10.69 -0.02 22.68
CA GLU A 312 9.61 1.00 22.63
C GLU A 312 8.20 0.39 22.65
N ASN A 313 8.05 -0.91 22.45
CA ASN A 313 6.75 -1.54 22.22
C ASN A 313 5.77 -1.31 23.38
N SER A 314 4.69 -0.61 23.06
CA SER A 314 3.46 -0.53 23.83
C SER A 314 2.31 -0.03 22.95
N ASN A 315 1.09 -0.05 23.48
CA ASN A 315 -0.04 0.59 22.80
C ASN A 315 0.07 2.13 22.88
N VAL A 316 -0.58 2.84 21.96
CA VAL A 316 -0.48 4.30 21.79
C VAL A 316 -1.64 5.07 22.45
N HIS A 317 -1.43 6.37 22.67
CA HIS A 317 -2.40 7.41 23.06
C HIS A 317 -3.05 7.36 24.46
N ARG A 318 -3.29 6.20 25.06
CA ARG A 318 -4.19 6.07 26.24
C ARG A 318 -3.55 5.65 27.57
N ALA A 319 -2.22 5.55 27.65
CA ALA A 319 -1.55 5.10 28.87
C ALA A 319 -0.54 6.11 29.40
N ALA A 320 -0.53 6.29 30.72
CA ALA A 320 0.28 7.26 31.44
C ALA A 320 1.72 6.77 31.76
N HIS A 321 2.15 5.64 31.20
CA HIS A 321 3.46 5.06 31.46
C HIS A 321 4.44 5.35 30.31
N GLU A 322 5.73 5.36 30.64
CA GLU A 322 6.84 5.74 29.75
C GLU A 322 6.84 5.01 28.40
N LEU A 323 6.62 3.69 28.37
CA LEU A 323 6.62 2.94 27.10
C LEU A 323 5.48 3.35 26.15
N ALA A 324 4.33 3.78 26.68
CA ALA A 324 3.23 4.27 25.83
C ALA A 324 3.54 5.66 25.29
N ALA A 325 4.22 6.52 26.06
CA ALA A 325 4.71 7.80 25.58
C ALA A 325 5.70 7.61 24.42
N ARG A 326 6.72 6.75 24.59
CA ARG A 326 7.69 6.43 23.53
C ARG A 326 7.05 5.85 22.26
N SER A 327 6.15 4.88 22.43
CA SER A 327 5.42 4.28 21.30
C SER A 327 4.58 5.32 20.56
N THR A 328 3.90 6.20 21.30
CA THR A 328 3.07 7.28 20.73
C THR A 328 3.94 8.30 20.00
N ASP A 329 5.04 8.75 20.61
CA ASP A 329 5.96 9.70 19.98
C ASP A 329 6.56 9.11 18.69
N ALA A 330 6.93 7.83 18.68
CA ALA A 330 7.43 7.15 17.49
C ALA A 330 6.37 7.06 16.38
N TYR A 331 5.14 6.68 16.72
CA TYR A 331 4.01 6.58 15.78
C TYR A 331 3.66 7.93 15.15
N GLU A 332 3.53 8.97 15.96
CA GLU A 332 3.21 10.32 15.48
C GLU A 332 4.39 10.98 14.75
N ALA A 333 5.64 10.66 15.11
CA ALA A 333 6.81 11.06 14.34
C ALA A 333 6.79 10.44 12.94
N ALA A 334 6.40 9.17 12.80
CA ALA A 334 6.21 8.56 11.49
C ALA A 334 5.14 9.27 10.67
N ARG A 335 4.01 9.64 11.28
CA ARG A 335 2.95 10.41 10.62
C ARG A 335 3.45 11.75 10.08
N LYS A 336 4.23 12.48 10.88
CA LYS A 336 4.87 13.75 10.45
C LYS A 336 5.84 13.55 9.28
N LYS A 337 6.60 12.44 9.26
CA LYS A 337 7.46 12.09 8.13
C LYS A 337 6.66 11.85 6.86
N VAL A 338 5.54 11.12 6.95
CA VAL A 338 4.62 10.95 5.81
C VAL A 338 4.07 12.31 5.34
N GLN A 339 3.63 13.16 6.25
CA GLN A 339 3.12 14.50 5.95
C GLN A 339 4.15 15.33 5.18
N ALA A 340 5.40 15.39 5.67
CA ALA A 340 6.48 16.11 5.01
C ALA A 340 6.82 15.50 3.64
N PHE A 341 6.89 14.17 3.55
CA PHE A 341 7.22 13.43 2.33
C PHE A 341 6.22 13.65 1.20
N LEU A 342 4.92 13.73 1.53
CA LEU A 342 3.86 14.02 0.56
C LEU A 342 3.65 15.53 0.33
N GLY A 343 4.32 16.40 1.11
CA GLY A 343 4.02 17.82 1.11
C GLY A 343 2.58 18.13 1.52
N ALA A 344 2.00 17.38 2.47
CA ALA A 344 0.68 17.67 3.04
C ALA A 344 0.75 18.85 4.03
N ALA A 345 -0.37 19.55 4.22
CA ALA A 345 -0.41 20.75 5.06
C ALA A 345 -0.39 20.42 6.56
N SER A 346 -0.98 19.28 6.94
CA SER A 346 -1.14 18.88 8.34
C SER A 346 -0.99 17.37 8.51
N PRO A 347 -0.39 16.89 9.62
CA PRO A 347 -0.39 15.45 9.93
C PRO A 347 -1.80 14.89 10.15
N ASN A 348 -2.80 15.74 10.43
CA ASN A 348 -4.20 15.32 10.54
C ASN A 348 -4.81 14.85 9.22
N GLU A 349 -4.17 15.18 8.10
CA GLU A 349 -4.56 14.74 6.76
C GLU A 349 -4.04 13.33 6.43
N ILE A 350 -3.21 12.74 7.30
CA ILE A 350 -2.57 11.46 7.09
C ILE A 350 -3.25 10.39 7.95
N VAL A 351 -3.93 9.46 7.32
CA VAL A 351 -4.54 8.28 7.94
C VAL A 351 -3.73 7.03 7.60
N PHE A 352 -3.31 6.29 8.61
CA PHE A 352 -2.66 5.00 8.44
C PHE A 352 -3.70 3.89 8.20
N VAL A 353 -3.42 3.07 7.20
CA VAL A 353 -4.22 1.90 6.81
C VAL A 353 -3.28 0.74 6.46
N ARG A 354 -3.80 -0.42 6.08
CA ARG A 354 -3.00 -1.60 5.68
C ARG A 354 -2.29 -1.45 4.33
N GLY A 355 -2.76 -0.54 3.48
CA GLY A 355 -2.25 -0.34 2.12
C GLY A 355 -3.17 0.56 1.29
N ALA A 356 -2.71 0.95 0.09
CA ALA A 356 -3.49 1.77 -0.85
C ALA A 356 -4.88 1.18 -1.16
N THR A 357 -4.99 -0.15 -1.25
CA THR A 357 -6.28 -0.82 -1.45
C THR A 357 -7.28 -0.54 -0.33
N GLU A 358 -6.82 -0.54 0.93
CA GLU A 358 -7.68 -0.23 2.07
C GLU A 358 -8.05 1.25 2.09
N ALA A 359 -7.10 2.15 1.76
CA ALA A 359 -7.36 3.58 1.62
C ALA A 359 -8.44 3.89 0.57
N ILE A 360 -8.39 3.27 -0.61
CA ILE A 360 -9.40 3.46 -1.66
C ILE A 360 -10.76 2.91 -1.20
N ASN A 361 -10.79 1.76 -0.53
CA ASN A 361 -12.03 1.21 0.01
C ASN A 361 -12.62 2.09 1.11
N LEU A 362 -11.79 2.69 1.96
CA LEU A 362 -12.22 3.67 2.95
C LEU A 362 -12.95 4.81 2.23
N VAL A 363 -12.31 5.47 1.25
CA VAL A 363 -12.95 6.59 0.53
C VAL A 363 -14.25 6.15 -0.16
N ALA A 364 -14.25 4.98 -0.81
CA ALA A 364 -15.46 4.47 -1.48
C ALA A 364 -16.61 4.16 -0.53
N GLN A 365 -16.34 3.55 0.63
CA GLN A 365 -17.37 3.08 1.56
C GLN A 365 -17.78 4.12 2.61
N SER A 366 -16.98 5.17 2.78
CA SER A 366 -17.25 6.29 3.66
C SER A 366 -17.77 7.47 2.83
N TRP A 367 -16.87 8.24 2.19
CA TRP A 367 -17.25 9.40 1.38
C TRP A 367 -18.18 9.04 0.22
N GLY A 368 -17.85 7.99 -0.54
CA GLY A 368 -18.67 7.55 -1.67
C GLY A 368 -20.07 7.09 -1.26
N ASP A 369 -20.20 6.41 -0.12
CA ASP A 369 -21.50 5.96 0.39
C ASP A 369 -22.33 7.12 0.94
N GLN A 370 -21.70 8.14 1.53
CA GLN A 370 -22.39 9.32 2.04
C GLN A 370 -22.83 10.31 0.95
N TYR A 371 -21.98 10.58 -0.05
CA TYR A 371 -22.17 11.72 -0.94
C TYR A 371 -22.66 11.38 -2.35
N LEU A 372 -22.39 10.17 -2.86
CA LEU A 372 -22.82 9.80 -4.22
C LEU A 372 -24.28 9.35 -4.25
N GLN A 373 -25.00 9.64 -5.32
CA GLN A 373 -26.41 9.29 -5.50
C GLN A 373 -26.64 8.61 -6.85
N SER A 374 -27.75 7.89 -6.98
CA SER A 374 -28.09 7.21 -8.23
C SER A 374 -28.06 8.17 -9.43
N GLY A 375 -27.41 7.75 -10.51
CA GLY A 375 -27.19 8.56 -11.71
C GLY A 375 -25.96 9.49 -11.66
N ASP A 376 -25.27 9.63 -10.53
CA ASP A 376 -23.96 10.29 -10.47
C ASP A 376 -22.91 9.48 -11.23
N GLU A 377 -21.87 10.16 -11.70
CA GLU A 377 -20.81 9.59 -12.50
C GLU A 377 -19.48 9.54 -11.72
N ILE A 378 -18.83 8.38 -11.79
CA ILE A 378 -17.43 8.18 -11.39
C ILE A 378 -16.62 7.98 -12.67
N ILE A 379 -15.52 8.73 -12.82
CA ILE A 379 -14.57 8.56 -13.91
C ILE A 379 -13.32 7.87 -13.37
N ILE A 380 -12.92 6.77 -14.00
CA ILE A 380 -11.62 6.12 -13.80
C ILE A 380 -10.81 6.10 -15.11
N SER A 381 -9.59 5.60 -15.11
CA SER A 381 -8.80 5.44 -16.34
C SER A 381 -8.65 3.98 -16.78
N HIS A 382 -8.20 3.73 -18.01
CA HIS A 382 -7.79 2.39 -18.41
C HIS A 382 -6.58 1.89 -17.61
N LEU A 383 -5.71 2.79 -17.15
CA LEU A 383 -4.43 2.49 -16.50
C LEU A 383 -4.56 1.98 -15.06
N GLU A 384 -5.78 1.95 -14.52
CA GLU A 384 -5.99 1.64 -13.11
C GLU A 384 -5.57 0.21 -12.74
N HIS A 385 -4.92 0.12 -11.59
CA HIS A 385 -4.80 -1.14 -10.87
C HIS A 385 -6.20 -1.56 -10.36
N HIS A 386 -6.45 -2.86 -10.23
CA HIS A 386 -7.74 -3.40 -9.76
C HIS A 386 -8.23 -2.80 -8.43
N ALA A 387 -7.31 -2.41 -7.54
CA ALA A 387 -7.61 -1.72 -6.29
C ALA A 387 -8.32 -0.37 -6.51
N ASN A 388 -8.08 0.32 -7.62
CA ASN A 388 -8.74 1.57 -8.01
C ASN A 388 -9.84 1.35 -9.08
N ILE A 389 -10.35 0.11 -9.22
CA ILE A 389 -11.48 -0.23 -10.10
C ILE A 389 -12.60 -0.86 -9.27
N VAL A 390 -12.28 -1.95 -8.56
CA VAL A 390 -13.25 -2.82 -7.90
C VAL A 390 -14.10 -2.07 -6.86
N PRO A 391 -13.54 -1.20 -5.99
CA PRO A 391 -14.34 -0.46 -5.01
C PRO A 391 -15.39 0.43 -5.68
N TRP A 392 -15.01 1.15 -6.74
CA TRP A 392 -15.90 2.04 -7.48
C TRP A 392 -16.97 1.27 -8.25
N LYS A 393 -16.61 0.15 -8.89
CA LYS A 393 -17.59 -0.69 -9.60
C LYS A 393 -18.62 -1.26 -8.63
N ARG A 394 -18.19 -1.76 -7.47
CA ARG A 394 -19.10 -2.29 -6.44
C ARG A 394 -20.04 -1.21 -5.91
N LEU A 395 -19.52 0.00 -5.66
CA LEU A 395 -20.35 1.12 -5.22
C LEU A 395 -21.33 1.56 -6.31
N ALA A 396 -20.89 1.59 -7.57
CA ALA A 396 -21.72 1.89 -8.72
C ALA A 396 -22.89 0.91 -8.86
N ASP A 397 -22.62 -0.39 -8.74
CA ASP A 397 -23.66 -1.43 -8.79
C ASP A 397 -24.64 -1.33 -7.62
N LYS A 398 -24.15 -1.04 -6.41
CA LYS A 398 -24.98 -0.89 -5.21
C LYS A 398 -25.92 0.32 -5.31
N LYS A 399 -25.45 1.44 -5.87
CA LYS A 399 -26.14 2.74 -5.80
C LYS A 399 -26.71 3.23 -7.12
N GLY A 400 -26.53 2.50 -8.21
CA GLY A 400 -26.95 2.93 -9.55
C GLY A 400 -26.11 4.07 -10.10
N LEU A 401 -24.80 4.09 -9.81
CA LEU A 401 -23.88 5.09 -10.35
C LEU A 401 -23.40 4.69 -11.75
N VAL A 402 -22.94 5.66 -12.52
CA VAL A 402 -22.38 5.44 -13.86
C VAL A 402 -20.86 5.47 -13.78
N LEU A 403 -20.21 4.38 -14.17
CA LEU A 403 -18.75 4.31 -14.27
C LEU A 403 -18.30 4.62 -15.70
N LYS A 404 -17.48 5.67 -15.88
CA LYS A 404 -16.86 6.07 -17.15
C LYS A 404 -15.35 5.79 -17.11
N VAL A 405 -14.74 5.55 -18.27
CA VAL A 405 -13.33 5.17 -18.35
C VAL A 405 -12.58 6.05 -19.35
N ILE A 406 -11.50 6.69 -18.91
CA ILE A 406 -10.60 7.49 -19.74
C ILE A 406 -9.79 6.55 -20.65
N PRO A 407 -9.86 6.70 -21.99
CA PRO A 407 -9.10 5.87 -22.91
C PRO A 407 -7.62 6.25 -22.96
N VAL A 408 -6.81 5.30 -23.44
CA VAL A 408 -5.40 5.50 -23.77
C VAL A 408 -5.16 5.37 -25.28
N ASP A 409 -4.09 5.99 -25.77
CA ASP A 409 -3.53 5.70 -27.08
C ASP A 409 -2.76 4.37 -27.11
N ASP A 410 -2.12 4.08 -28.24
CA ASP A 410 -1.38 2.82 -28.45
C ASP A 410 0.01 2.81 -27.79
N ASP A 411 0.49 3.97 -27.32
CA ASP A 411 1.69 4.08 -26.48
C ASP A 411 1.36 3.89 -24.99
N GLY A 412 0.09 3.97 -24.62
CA GLY A 412 -0.40 3.86 -23.25
C GLY A 412 -0.47 5.19 -22.51
N GLN A 413 -0.55 6.32 -23.22
CA GLN A 413 -0.81 7.64 -22.67
C GLN A 413 -2.31 7.91 -22.59
N LEU A 414 -2.75 8.63 -21.55
CA LEU A 414 -4.15 9.02 -21.41
C LEU A 414 -4.53 10.07 -22.45
N LEU A 415 -5.68 9.89 -23.09
CA LEU A 415 -6.21 10.83 -24.08
C LEU A 415 -6.98 11.96 -23.37
N LEU A 416 -6.30 13.10 -23.12
CA LEU A 416 -6.88 14.22 -22.38
C LEU A 416 -8.10 14.86 -23.06
N ASP A 417 -8.13 14.92 -24.40
CA ASP A 417 -9.31 15.40 -25.13
C ASP A 417 -10.55 14.51 -24.91
N ALA A 418 -10.34 13.20 -24.76
CA ALA A 418 -11.41 12.27 -24.43
C ALA A 418 -11.83 12.44 -22.97
N TYR A 419 -10.88 12.60 -22.06
CA TYR A 419 -11.15 12.90 -20.66
C TYR A 419 -12.00 14.17 -20.49
N ALA A 420 -11.64 15.27 -21.18
CA ALA A 420 -12.38 16.52 -21.17
C ALA A 420 -13.87 16.33 -21.53
N LYS A 421 -14.15 15.46 -22.50
CA LYS A 421 -15.52 15.16 -22.96
C LYS A 421 -16.32 14.28 -22.00
N LEU A 422 -15.64 13.52 -21.13
CA LEU A 422 -16.31 12.68 -20.13
C LEU A 422 -16.80 13.49 -18.92
N LEU A 423 -16.13 14.60 -18.62
CA LEU A 423 -16.45 15.50 -17.51
C LEU A 423 -17.77 16.24 -17.75
N GLY A 424 -18.60 16.33 -16.71
CA GLY A 424 -19.85 17.07 -16.75
C GLY A 424 -20.47 17.25 -15.36
N PRO A 425 -21.66 17.88 -15.25
CA PRO A 425 -22.28 18.22 -13.97
C PRO A 425 -22.66 17.01 -13.10
N LYS A 426 -22.76 15.82 -13.70
CA LYS A 426 -23.01 14.55 -13.01
C LYS A 426 -21.72 13.89 -12.51
N THR A 427 -20.55 14.34 -12.97
CA THR A 427 -19.28 13.81 -12.50
C THR A 427 -19.05 14.27 -11.07
N LYS A 428 -19.00 13.34 -10.13
CA LYS A 428 -18.77 13.63 -8.71
C LYS A 428 -17.40 13.18 -8.24
N LEU A 429 -16.81 12.20 -8.90
CA LEU A 429 -15.51 11.66 -8.56
C LEU A 429 -14.71 11.35 -9.84
N VAL A 430 -13.44 11.74 -9.84
CA VAL A 430 -12.43 11.23 -10.76
C VAL A 430 -11.37 10.51 -9.94
N ALA A 431 -11.16 9.22 -10.19
CA ALA A 431 -10.15 8.41 -9.52
C ALA A 431 -9.16 7.87 -10.54
N PHE A 432 -7.88 8.25 -10.45
CA PHE A 432 -6.88 7.85 -11.43
C PHE A 432 -5.51 7.58 -10.83
N THR A 433 -4.72 6.72 -11.46
CA THR A 433 -3.35 6.45 -11.06
C THR A 433 -2.40 7.58 -11.47
N GLN A 434 -1.46 7.94 -10.60
CA GLN A 434 -0.37 8.86 -10.97
C GLN A 434 0.66 8.16 -11.86
N VAL A 435 0.94 6.88 -11.58
CA VAL A 435 1.92 6.07 -12.32
C VAL A 435 1.38 4.65 -12.50
N SER A 436 1.20 4.25 -13.75
CA SER A 436 0.70 2.90 -14.09
C SER A 436 1.67 1.82 -13.62
N ASN A 437 1.18 0.85 -12.86
CA ASN A 437 1.98 -0.30 -12.41
C ASN A 437 2.34 -1.27 -13.54
N ALA A 438 1.56 -1.29 -14.62
CA ALA A 438 1.75 -2.20 -15.74
C ALA A 438 2.59 -1.54 -16.84
N LEU A 439 2.32 -0.28 -17.18
CA LEU A 439 2.97 0.39 -18.31
C LEU A 439 4.11 1.32 -17.90
N GLY A 440 4.13 1.74 -16.64
CA GLY A 440 5.01 2.80 -16.15
C GLY A 440 4.55 4.21 -16.51
N THR A 441 3.53 4.40 -17.36
CA THR A 441 3.02 5.72 -17.76
C THR A 441 2.81 6.64 -16.56
N ILE A 442 3.44 7.82 -16.60
CA ILE A 442 3.19 8.90 -15.65
C ILE A 442 2.05 9.77 -16.20
N THR A 443 0.97 9.91 -15.45
CA THR A 443 -0.19 10.70 -15.87
C THR A 443 0.05 12.20 -15.60
N PRO A 444 -0.53 13.11 -16.41
CA PRO A 444 -0.47 14.55 -16.16
C PRO A 444 -1.42 14.95 -15.02
N ALA A 445 -1.13 14.45 -13.82
CA ALA A 445 -2.04 14.45 -12.68
C ALA A 445 -2.52 15.85 -12.27
N GLY A 446 -1.65 16.86 -12.30
CA GLY A 446 -2.02 18.24 -11.97
C GLY A 446 -3.04 18.83 -12.95
N GLU A 447 -2.85 18.61 -14.25
CA GLU A 447 -3.80 19.04 -15.29
C GLU A 447 -5.14 18.31 -15.16
N MET A 448 -5.08 16.99 -14.93
CA MET A 448 -6.28 16.18 -14.74
C MET A 448 -7.08 16.60 -13.51
N THR A 449 -6.41 16.87 -12.38
CA THR A 449 -7.07 17.36 -11.17
C THR A 449 -7.74 18.71 -11.42
N ALA A 450 -7.06 19.66 -12.06
CA ALA A 450 -7.62 20.96 -12.37
C ALA A 450 -8.89 20.86 -13.24
N MET A 451 -8.89 20.00 -14.25
CA MET A 451 -10.06 19.75 -15.10
C MET A 451 -11.22 19.12 -14.31
N ALA A 452 -10.95 18.15 -13.43
CA ALA A 452 -11.97 17.53 -12.58
C ALA A 452 -12.63 18.55 -11.65
N HIS A 453 -11.82 19.38 -10.99
CA HIS A 453 -12.29 20.42 -10.08
C HIS A 453 -13.09 21.50 -10.80
N ALA A 454 -12.70 21.88 -12.01
CA ALA A 454 -13.48 22.80 -12.85
C ALA A 454 -14.88 22.25 -13.18
N ALA A 455 -15.04 20.92 -13.23
CA ALA A 455 -16.33 20.25 -13.38
C ALA A 455 -17.08 20.03 -12.04
N GLY A 456 -16.49 20.41 -10.90
CA GLY A 456 -17.06 20.24 -9.56
C GLY A 456 -16.89 18.82 -8.99
N ALA A 457 -16.07 17.97 -9.60
CA ALA A 457 -15.79 16.63 -9.12
C ALA A 457 -14.68 16.63 -8.06
N LYS A 458 -14.68 15.63 -7.16
CA LYS A 458 -13.56 15.34 -6.27
C LYS A 458 -12.54 14.41 -6.93
N VAL A 459 -11.30 14.42 -6.46
CA VAL A 459 -10.19 13.68 -7.07
C VAL A 459 -9.47 12.76 -6.09
N LEU A 460 -9.43 11.47 -6.42
CA LEU A 460 -8.56 10.49 -5.74
C LEU A 460 -7.41 10.08 -6.67
N ILE A 461 -6.17 10.22 -6.18
CA ILE A 461 -4.97 9.82 -6.91
C ILE A 461 -4.39 8.54 -6.30
N ASP A 462 -4.31 7.47 -7.11
CA ASP A 462 -3.54 6.27 -6.75
C ASP A 462 -2.05 6.50 -7.02
N GLY A 463 -1.33 6.83 -5.95
CA GLY A 463 0.10 7.08 -5.92
C GLY A 463 0.95 5.87 -5.52
N ALA A 464 0.40 4.66 -5.54
CA ALA A 464 1.10 3.48 -5.04
C ALA A 464 2.43 3.19 -5.75
N GLN A 465 2.62 3.66 -6.99
CA GLN A 465 3.89 3.59 -7.71
C GLN A 465 4.65 4.92 -7.75
N SER A 466 3.99 6.07 -7.67
CA SER A 466 4.70 7.36 -7.82
C SER A 466 5.67 7.62 -6.67
N VAL A 467 5.27 7.27 -5.45
CA VAL A 467 6.06 7.54 -4.23
C VAL A 467 7.42 6.86 -4.19
N SER A 468 7.67 5.83 -5.01
CA SER A 468 8.98 5.17 -5.10
C SER A 468 9.87 5.71 -6.21
N HIS A 469 9.30 6.45 -7.17
CA HIS A 469 9.97 6.78 -8.43
C HIS A 469 10.13 8.28 -8.66
N MET A 470 9.32 9.13 -8.02
CA MET A 470 9.34 10.57 -8.26
C MET A 470 8.93 11.38 -7.02
N PRO A 471 9.32 12.66 -6.93
CA PRO A 471 8.78 13.58 -5.93
C PRO A 471 7.26 13.71 -6.06
N VAL A 472 6.58 13.76 -4.92
CA VAL A 472 5.13 13.97 -4.83
C VAL A 472 4.85 15.16 -3.92
N ASN A 473 3.94 16.04 -4.34
CA ASN A 473 3.42 17.11 -3.51
C ASN A 473 1.89 17.17 -3.69
N VAL A 474 1.15 16.71 -2.69
CA VAL A 474 -0.32 16.58 -2.75
C VAL A 474 -1.03 17.93 -2.79
N GLN A 475 -0.44 18.97 -2.20
CA GLN A 475 -0.96 20.34 -2.30
C GLN A 475 -0.77 20.91 -3.70
N ALA A 476 0.39 20.68 -4.33
CA ALA A 476 0.66 21.12 -5.70
C ALA A 476 -0.21 20.37 -6.73
N LEU A 477 -0.54 19.12 -6.46
CA LEU A 477 -1.49 18.33 -7.25
C LEU A 477 -2.95 18.69 -6.99
N ASP A 478 -3.22 19.47 -5.93
CA ASP A 478 -4.54 19.77 -5.38
C ASP A 478 -5.42 18.52 -5.15
N ALA A 479 -4.82 17.38 -4.82
CA ALA A 479 -5.56 16.12 -4.67
C ALA A 479 -6.56 16.21 -3.49
N ASP A 480 -7.79 15.73 -3.66
CA ASP A 480 -8.71 15.61 -2.51
C ASP A 480 -8.34 14.39 -1.65
N TRP A 481 -7.88 13.31 -2.29
CA TRP A 481 -7.22 12.18 -1.67
C TRP A 481 -6.02 11.70 -2.46
N PHE A 482 -5.03 11.16 -1.75
CA PHE A 482 -3.86 10.52 -2.34
C PHE A 482 -3.53 9.27 -1.55
N VAL A 483 -3.26 8.15 -2.21
CA VAL A 483 -3.04 6.86 -1.53
C VAL A 483 -1.72 6.23 -1.93
N PHE A 484 -1.07 5.54 -0.99
CA PHE A 484 0.07 4.68 -1.31
C PHE A 484 0.24 3.52 -0.31
N SER A 485 1.03 2.52 -0.69
CA SER A 485 1.37 1.37 0.16
C SER A 485 2.82 1.42 0.61
N GLY A 486 3.09 1.23 1.90
CA GLY A 486 4.44 1.33 2.48
C GLY A 486 5.43 0.33 1.87
N HIS A 487 4.97 -0.89 1.56
CA HIS A 487 5.81 -1.93 0.98
C HIS A 487 6.33 -1.63 -0.44
N LYS A 488 5.82 -0.57 -1.09
CA LYS A 488 6.31 -0.07 -2.38
C LYS A 488 7.30 1.08 -2.23
N VAL A 489 7.34 1.75 -1.07
CA VAL A 489 8.35 2.76 -0.73
C VAL A 489 9.35 2.23 0.29
N PHE A 490 9.82 1.00 0.06
CA PHE A 490 10.90 0.33 0.81
C PHE A 490 10.59 0.09 2.29
N GLY A 491 9.35 0.33 2.70
CA GLY A 491 8.84 0.13 4.05
C GLY A 491 8.25 -1.27 4.27
N PRO A 492 7.70 -1.50 5.47
CA PRO A 492 7.12 -2.79 5.85
C PRO A 492 5.86 -3.13 5.04
N THR A 493 5.48 -4.41 5.06
CA THR A 493 4.15 -4.85 4.63
C THR A 493 3.08 -4.45 5.64
N GLY A 494 1.80 -4.49 5.26
CA GLY A 494 0.70 -4.30 6.22
C GLY A 494 0.51 -2.85 6.68
N ILE A 495 1.20 -1.89 6.07
CA ILE A 495 1.04 -0.46 6.29
C ILE A 495 0.94 0.30 4.96
N GLY A 496 0.10 1.32 4.95
CA GLY A 496 -0.11 2.26 3.87
C GLY A 496 -0.77 3.52 4.38
N VAL A 497 -1.02 4.44 3.47
CA VAL A 497 -1.44 5.79 3.79
C VAL A 497 -2.60 6.20 2.90
N LEU A 498 -3.60 6.81 3.52
CA LEU A 498 -4.54 7.72 2.90
C LEU A 498 -4.17 9.13 3.33
N TYR A 499 -3.76 9.96 2.37
CA TYR A 499 -3.88 11.41 2.51
C TYR A 499 -5.31 11.81 2.11
N GLY A 500 -5.92 12.71 2.87
CA GLY A 500 -7.14 13.40 2.46
C GLY A 500 -7.22 14.79 3.07
N LYS A 501 -7.75 15.75 2.32
CA LYS A 501 -7.93 17.13 2.83
C LYS A 501 -8.68 17.11 4.15
N GLU A 502 -8.16 17.81 5.16
CA GLU A 502 -8.65 17.71 6.54
C GLU A 502 -10.15 18.03 6.66
N GLU A 503 -10.64 19.01 5.91
CA GLU A 503 -12.07 19.36 5.84
C GLU A 503 -12.93 18.19 5.36
N ILE A 504 -12.50 17.52 4.29
CA ILE A 504 -13.23 16.40 3.71
C ILE A 504 -13.28 15.24 4.69
N LEU A 505 -12.14 14.90 5.31
CA LEU A 505 -12.06 13.85 6.32
C LEU A 505 -12.93 14.15 7.55
N ASN A 506 -12.98 15.41 8.01
CA ASN A 506 -13.79 15.77 9.18
C ASN A 506 -15.30 15.88 8.90
N ASN A 507 -15.70 16.04 7.63
CA ASN A 507 -17.11 16.08 7.21
C ASN A 507 -17.63 14.74 6.68
N THR A 508 -16.81 13.70 6.68
CA THR A 508 -17.20 12.37 6.20
C THR A 508 -17.43 11.39 7.37
N GLU A 509 -18.46 10.56 7.25
CA GLU A 509 -18.78 9.51 8.24
C GLU A 509 -17.62 8.52 8.43
N PRO A 510 -17.39 7.98 9.64
CA PRO A 510 -16.39 6.94 9.86
C PRO A 510 -16.63 5.68 9.03
N TRP A 511 -15.57 4.89 8.78
CA TRP A 511 -15.68 3.62 8.05
C TRP A 511 -15.75 2.41 8.98
N GLN A 512 -14.65 2.11 9.67
CA GLN A 512 -14.59 1.05 10.68
C GLN A 512 -14.91 1.63 12.06
N GLY A 513 -15.70 0.90 12.85
CA GLY A 513 -16.11 1.32 14.20
C GLY A 513 -15.40 0.52 15.30
N GLY A 514 -14.99 1.18 16.38
CA GLY A 514 -14.35 0.54 17.52
C GLY A 514 -13.71 1.52 18.49
N GLY A 515 -12.82 1.03 19.36
CA GLY A 515 -12.00 1.91 20.20
C GLY A 515 -11.06 2.79 19.37
N ASN A 516 -10.38 3.75 20.01
CA ASN A 516 -9.45 4.71 19.40
C ASN A 516 -10.07 5.82 18.52
N MET A 517 -11.15 5.51 17.80
CA MET A 517 -11.83 6.45 16.91
C MET A 517 -12.98 7.24 17.57
N ILE A 518 -13.35 6.87 18.80
CA ILE A 518 -14.40 7.48 19.61
C ILE A 518 -13.84 8.45 20.67
N GLN A 519 -14.48 9.61 20.84
CA GLN A 519 -14.26 10.53 21.95
C GLN A 519 -15.11 10.17 23.17
N ASP A 520 -16.37 9.80 22.92
CA ASP A 520 -17.35 9.48 23.95
C ASP A 520 -18.34 8.43 23.42
N VAL A 521 -18.74 7.50 24.28
CA VAL A 521 -19.62 6.37 23.92
C VAL A 521 -20.61 6.15 25.06
N THR A 522 -21.89 6.37 24.77
CA THR A 522 -23.02 5.86 25.55
C THR A 522 -23.84 4.90 24.69
N PHE A 523 -24.86 4.25 25.26
CA PHE A 523 -25.75 3.39 24.48
C PHE A 523 -26.65 4.21 23.52
N GLU A 524 -26.87 5.49 23.81
CA GLU A 524 -27.73 6.41 23.08
C GLU A 524 -26.96 7.31 22.11
N HIS A 525 -25.71 7.62 22.40
CA HIS A 525 -24.91 8.58 21.65
C HIS A 525 -23.46 8.14 21.47
N ILE A 526 -22.93 8.34 20.26
CA ILE A 526 -21.52 8.12 19.95
C ILE A 526 -20.96 9.43 19.40
N LYS A 527 -19.87 9.90 20.00
CA LYS A 527 -19.11 11.06 19.53
C LYS A 527 -17.77 10.60 18.99
N TYR A 528 -17.46 10.93 17.74
CA TYR A 528 -16.21 10.53 17.08
C TYR A 528 -15.08 11.54 17.27
N HIS A 529 -13.84 11.06 17.19
CA HIS A 529 -12.68 11.92 17.02
C HIS A 529 -12.69 12.64 15.65
N LYS A 530 -11.87 13.67 15.53
CA LYS A 530 -11.48 14.25 14.24
C LYS A 530 -10.49 13.33 13.52
N ALA A 531 -10.23 13.61 12.25
CA ALA A 531 -9.12 13.01 11.53
C ALA A 531 -7.79 13.30 12.26
N PRO A 532 -6.83 12.36 12.26
CA PRO A 532 -6.87 11.09 11.53
C PRO A 532 -7.52 9.95 12.33
N ASN A 533 -7.59 10.06 13.66
CA ASN A 533 -8.09 9.03 14.57
C ASN A 533 -9.53 8.58 14.26
N ARG A 534 -10.36 9.43 13.66
CA ARG A 534 -11.69 9.08 13.14
C ARG A 534 -11.69 7.80 12.29
N TYR A 535 -10.59 7.52 11.60
CA TYR A 535 -10.46 6.42 10.64
C TYR A 535 -9.51 5.30 11.07
N GLU A 536 -8.88 5.43 12.23
CA GLU A 536 -7.92 4.44 12.77
C GLU A 536 -8.56 3.66 13.93
N ALA A 537 -9.56 2.84 13.60
CA ALA A 537 -10.31 2.06 14.56
C ALA A 537 -9.48 0.91 15.15
N GLY A 538 -9.55 0.73 16.47
CA GLY A 538 -8.80 -0.29 17.19
C GLY A 538 -7.32 0.04 17.37
N THR A 539 -6.52 -0.97 17.73
CA THR A 539 -5.05 -0.84 17.79
C THR A 539 -4.50 -0.89 16.36
N GLY A 540 -3.85 0.19 15.92
CA GLY A 540 -3.24 0.27 14.59
C GLY A 540 -1.96 -0.56 14.45
N ASN A 541 -1.40 -0.57 13.24
CA ASN A 541 -0.12 -1.22 12.96
C ASN A 541 1.06 -0.31 13.33
N ILE A 542 1.34 -0.20 14.63
CA ILE A 542 2.23 0.82 15.22
C ILE A 542 3.67 0.65 14.73
N ALA A 543 4.25 -0.54 14.90
CA ALA A 543 5.64 -0.80 14.54
C ALA A 543 5.90 -0.58 13.05
N ASP A 544 4.97 -1.00 12.18
CA ASP A 544 5.15 -0.85 10.74
C ASP A 544 4.96 0.59 10.27
N ALA A 545 4.13 1.40 10.93
CA ALA A 545 4.10 2.85 10.70
C ALA A 545 5.45 3.48 11.04
N VAL A 546 6.06 3.08 12.16
CA VAL A 546 7.40 3.51 12.56
C VAL A 546 8.46 3.07 11.55
N GLY A 547 8.39 1.83 11.06
CA GLY A 547 9.26 1.31 10.00
C GLY A 547 9.07 2.05 8.66
N LEU A 548 7.84 2.42 8.31
CA LEU A 548 7.54 3.27 7.15
C LEU A 548 8.20 4.65 7.29
N GLY A 549 8.17 5.24 8.48
CA GLY A 549 8.90 6.48 8.76
C GLY A 549 10.40 6.37 8.47
N ALA A 550 11.04 5.26 8.87
CA ALA A 550 12.45 5.03 8.56
C ALA A 550 12.72 4.80 7.06
N ALA A 551 11.77 4.20 6.33
CA ALA A 551 11.87 4.03 4.89
C ALA A 551 11.79 5.39 4.16
N ILE A 552 10.90 6.26 4.62
CA ILE A 552 10.76 7.63 4.13
C ILE A 552 12.03 8.45 4.41
N ASP A 553 12.61 8.37 5.60
CA ASP A 553 13.89 9.02 5.90
C ASP A 553 14.99 8.55 4.94
N TYR A 554 15.02 7.24 4.65
CA TYR A 554 16.01 6.65 3.76
C TYR A 554 15.93 7.23 2.34
N VAL A 555 14.74 7.21 1.72
CA VAL A 555 14.55 7.75 0.36
C VAL A 555 14.67 9.27 0.31
N THR A 556 14.26 9.97 1.37
CA THR A 556 14.40 11.44 1.47
C THR A 556 15.88 11.84 1.52
N ARG A 557 16.70 11.09 2.26
CA ARG A 557 18.15 11.32 2.33
C ARG A 557 18.86 11.09 0.99
N LEU A 558 18.41 10.11 0.20
CA LEU A 558 18.93 9.91 -1.16
C LEU A 558 18.45 11.02 -2.11
N GLY A 559 17.27 11.58 -1.84
CA GLY A 559 16.60 12.61 -2.63
C GLY A 559 15.78 11.99 -3.76
N MET A 560 14.46 12.19 -3.72
CA MET A 560 13.54 11.63 -4.73
C MET A 560 13.84 12.11 -6.16
N ALA A 561 14.39 13.32 -6.31
CA ALA A 561 14.83 13.82 -7.62
C ALA A 561 16.03 13.03 -8.15
N ASN A 562 16.99 12.69 -7.29
CA ASN A 562 18.17 11.90 -7.66
C ASN A 562 17.77 10.46 -8.00
N ILE A 563 16.88 9.86 -7.20
CA ILE A 563 16.27 8.56 -7.47
C ILE A 563 15.60 8.56 -8.85
N GLY A 564 14.73 9.53 -9.11
CA GLY A 564 14.01 9.62 -10.38
C GLY A 564 14.95 9.79 -11.58
N ALA A 565 15.97 10.63 -11.46
CA ALA A 565 16.96 10.83 -12.52
C ALA A 565 17.77 9.56 -12.83
N TYR A 566 18.25 8.86 -11.78
CA TYR A 566 18.99 7.62 -11.95
C TYR A 566 18.13 6.51 -12.55
N GLU A 567 16.91 6.31 -12.02
CA GLU A 567 15.99 5.30 -12.54
C GLU A 567 15.56 5.58 -13.99
N HIS A 568 15.43 6.85 -14.36
CA HIS A 568 15.17 7.23 -15.75
C HIS A 568 16.31 6.85 -16.67
N ALA A 569 17.56 7.17 -16.32
CA ALA A 569 18.74 6.78 -17.10
C ALA A 569 18.84 5.25 -17.25
N LEU A 570 18.58 4.50 -16.17
CA LEU A 570 18.57 3.04 -16.19
C LEU A 570 17.42 2.48 -17.06
N LEU A 571 16.25 3.11 -17.04
CA LEU A 571 15.12 2.76 -17.88
C LEU A 571 15.43 2.99 -19.37
N GLU A 572 16.07 4.10 -19.72
CA GLU A 572 16.50 4.38 -21.10
C GLU A 572 17.50 3.33 -21.59
N TYR A 573 18.50 3.02 -20.78
CA TYR A 573 19.48 1.96 -21.05
C TYR A 573 18.80 0.61 -21.31
N ALA A 574 17.93 0.17 -20.40
CA ALA A 574 17.20 -1.08 -20.54
C ALA A 574 16.26 -1.09 -21.75
N THR A 575 15.57 0.02 -22.01
CA THR A 575 14.68 0.17 -23.17
C THR A 575 15.45 0.07 -24.48
N HIS A 576 16.61 0.72 -24.58
CA HIS A 576 17.48 0.68 -25.74
C HIS A 576 17.88 -0.77 -26.07
N HIS A 577 18.33 -1.53 -25.07
CA HIS A 577 18.76 -2.92 -25.28
C HIS A 577 17.61 -3.90 -25.53
N LEU A 578 16.46 -3.74 -24.86
CA LEU A 578 15.29 -4.58 -25.09
C LEU A 578 14.76 -4.45 -26.53
N LYS A 579 14.74 -3.23 -27.08
CA LYS A 579 14.29 -2.99 -28.47
C LYS A 579 15.15 -3.70 -29.53
N GLN A 580 16.38 -4.06 -29.21
CA GLN A 580 17.29 -4.76 -30.12
C GLN A 580 17.05 -6.27 -30.16
N ILE A 581 16.25 -6.83 -29.26
CA ILE A 581 16.01 -8.28 -29.18
C ILE A 581 14.88 -8.65 -30.17
N PRO A 582 15.14 -9.50 -31.17
CA PRO A 582 14.11 -9.91 -32.12
C PRO A 582 12.90 -10.55 -31.42
N GLY A 583 11.70 -10.15 -31.84
CA GLY A 583 10.46 -10.70 -31.29
C GLY A 583 10.01 -10.09 -29.97
N ILE A 584 10.78 -9.17 -29.34
CA ILE A 584 10.26 -8.39 -28.22
C ILE A 584 9.27 -7.34 -28.73
N ARG A 585 8.12 -7.29 -28.06
CA ARG A 585 7.17 -6.17 -28.13
C ARG A 585 7.05 -5.54 -26.75
N LEU A 586 7.47 -4.29 -26.63
CA LEU A 586 7.23 -3.49 -25.43
C LEU A 586 5.74 -3.12 -25.33
N ILE A 587 5.21 -3.13 -24.12
CA ILE A 587 3.83 -2.77 -23.80
C ILE A 587 3.88 -1.58 -22.83
N GLY A 588 3.47 -0.40 -23.33
CA GLY A 588 3.63 0.87 -22.62
C GLY A 588 4.93 1.58 -23.01
N THR A 589 4.83 2.40 -24.06
CA THR A 589 5.93 3.17 -24.69
C THR A 589 5.75 4.68 -24.56
N ALA A 590 4.80 5.09 -23.71
CA ALA A 590 4.64 6.43 -23.16
C ALA A 590 5.99 7.18 -22.98
N PRO A 591 6.14 8.41 -23.49
CA PRO A 591 7.39 9.18 -23.36
C PRO A 591 7.76 9.46 -21.91
N ASN A 592 6.77 9.85 -21.10
CA ASN A 592 6.94 10.02 -19.66
C ASN A 592 6.51 8.74 -18.94
N LYS A 593 7.48 7.96 -18.48
CA LYS A 593 7.23 6.73 -17.75
C LYS A 593 8.25 6.48 -16.64
N ALA A 594 7.77 5.88 -15.55
CA ALA A 594 8.58 5.31 -14.50
C ALA A 594 9.25 4.00 -14.98
N SER A 595 10.12 3.47 -14.13
CA SER A 595 11.06 2.37 -14.39
C SER A 595 10.40 0.97 -14.52
N VAL A 596 9.32 0.86 -15.29
CA VAL A 596 8.56 -0.37 -15.57
C VAL A 596 8.66 -0.75 -17.05
N LEU A 597 9.01 -2.00 -17.34
CA LEU A 597 9.34 -2.49 -18.69
C LEU A 597 8.48 -3.69 -19.11
N SER A 598 7.15 -3.55 -19.11
CA SER A 598 6.30 -4.65 -19.58
C SER A 598 6.58 -5.02 -21.05
N PHE A 599 6.70 -6.32 -21.34
CA PHE A 599 6.90 -6.82 -22.69
C PHE A 599 6.30 -8.21 -22.91
N THR A 600 6.19 -8.59 -24.19
CA THR A 600 5.96 -9.97 -24.64
C THR A 600 7.10 -10.39 -25.58
N LEU A 601 7.39 -11.69 -25.65
CA LEU A 601 8.40 -12.26 -26.54
C LEU A 601 7.77 -13.25 -27.52
N ASN A 602 7.83 -12.96 -28.81
CA ASN A 602 7.28 -13.83 -29.86
C ASN A 602 7.89 -15.24 -29.79
N GLY A 603 7.05 -16.26 -29.92
CA GLY A 603 7.47 -17.66 -29.86
C GLY A 603 7.55 -18.24 -28.45
N TYR A 604 7.36 -17.44 -27.40
CA TYR A 604 7.42 -17.88 -26.00
C TYR A 604 6.17 -17.49 -25.23
N SER A 605 5.72 -18.36 -24.33
CA SER A 605 4.75 -17.95 -23.32
C SER A 605 5.45 -17.04 -22.29
N ASN A 606 4.70 -16.10 -21.70
CA ASN A 606 5.27 -15.23 -20.66
C ASN A 606 5.79 -16.03 -19.46
N ASP A 607 5.14 -17.16 -19.12
CA ASP A 607 5.56 -18.05 -18.04
C ASP A 607 6.91 -18.74 -18.36
N ASP A 608 7.12 -19.18 -19.60
CA ASP A 608 8.40 -19.76 -20.02
C ASP A 608 9.55 -18.76 -19.93
N VAL A 609 9.30 -17.50 -20.33
CA VAL A 609 10.27 -16.42 -20.17
C VAL A 609 10.58 -16.18 -18.69
N GLY A 610 9.55 -16.12 -17.83
CA GLY A 610 9.73 -15.97 -16.39
C GLY A 610 10.53 -17.12 -15.76
N LYS A 611 10.26 -18.36 -16.16
CA LYS A 611 11.01 -19.54 -15.72
C LYS A 611 12.47 -19.50 -16.18
N ALA A 612 12.73 -19.10 -17.41
CA ALA A 612 14.09 -18.96 -17.94
C ALA A 612 14.89 -17.90 -17.15
N LEU A 613 14.28 -16.74 -16.86
CA LEU A 613 14.88 -15.69 -16.04
C LEU A 613 15.14 -16.15 -14.61
N ASN A 614 14.17 -16.84 -13.98
CA ASN A 614 14.31 -17.34 -12.62
C ASN A 614 15.48 -18.33 -12.48
N ARG A 615 15.72 -19.20 -13.47
CA ARG A 615 16.88 -20.13 -13.46
C ARG A 615 18.23 -19.40 -13.39
N GLU A 616 18.30 -18.17 -13.90
CA GLU A 616 19.50 -17.32 -13.85
C GLU A 616 19.52 -16.35 -12.65
N GLY A 617 18.63 -16.57 -11.67
CA GLY A 617 18.52 -15.76 -10.46
C GLY A 617 17.82 -14.41 -10.67
N ILE A 618 17.13 -14.22 -11.80
CA ILE A 618 16.47 -12.96 -12.15
C ILE A 618 14.98 -13.04 -11.83
N ALA A 619 14.55 -12.26 -10.84
CA ALA A 619 13.16 -12.20 -10.39
C ALA A 619 12.40 -11.13 -11.18
N VAL A 620 11.42 -11.56 -11.97
CA VAL A 620 10.43 -10.71 -12.65
C VAL A 620 9.03 -11.24 -12.36
N ARG A 621 8.01 -10.44 -12.68
CA ARG A 621 6.62 -10.91 -12.63
C ARG A 621 6.08 -11.20 -14.02
N THR A 622 5.34 -12.29 -14.12
CA THR A 622 4.57 -12.67 -15.30
C THR A 622 3.08 -12.68 -14.94
N GLY A 623 2.23 -12.31 -15.88
CA GLY A 623 0.78 -12.32 -15.68
C GLY A 623 0.12 -10.98 -15.97
N HIS A 624 -1.02 -10.74 -15.33
CA HIS A 624 -1.87 -9.59 -15.63
C HIS A 624 -1.61 -8.36 -14.74
N HIS A 625 -0.69 -8.45 -13.77
CA HIS A 625 -0.27 -7.36 -12.87
C HIS A 625 -1.43 -6.64 -12.16
N CYS A 626 -2.54 -7.33 -11.92
CA CYS A 626 -3.79 -6.72 -11.43
C CYS A 626 -4.25 -5.50 -12.26
N ALA A 627 -4.03 -5.54 -13.57
CA ALA A 627 -4.32 -4.46 -14.53
C ALA A 627 -4.87 -5.02 -15.86
N GLN A 628 -5.78 -6.00 -15.77
CA GLN A 628 -6.32 -6.70 -16.95
C GLN A 628 -6.93 -5.75 -18.01
N PRO A 629 -7.71 -4.72 -17.65
CA PRO A 629 -8.33 -3.84 -18.66
C PRO A 629 -7.31 -3.14 -19.57
N ILE A 630 -6.23 -2.60 -19.00
CA ILE A 630 -5.18 -1.97 -19.83
C ILE A 630 -4.46 -2.99 -20.69
N LEU A 631 -4.10 -4.16 -20.16
CA LEU A 631 -3.42 -5.17 -20.97
C LEU A 631 -4.28 -5.60 -22.16
N ARG A 632 -5.58 -5.81 -21.96
CA ARG A 632 -6.53 -6.10 -23.03
C ARG A 632 -6.62 -4.97 -24.06
N ARG A 633 -6.63 -3.71 -23.62
CA ARG A 633 -6.57 -2.53 -24.50
C ARG A 633 -5.28 -2.52 -25.35
N MET A 634 -4.17 -3.04 -24.82
CA MET A 634 -2.91 -3.20 -25.55
C MET A 634 -2.85 -4.49 -26.40
N GLY A 635 -3.91 -5.31 -26.39
CA GLY A 635 -4.04 -6.53 -27.17
C GLY A 635 -3.36 -7.77 -26.56
N VAL A 636 -3.16 -7.80 -25.24
CA VAL A 636 -2.53 -8.93 -24.53
C VAL A 636 -3.27 -9.28 -23.23
N GLU A 637 -3.27 -10.54 -22.80
CA GLU A 637 -3.84 -10.93 -21.49
C GLU A 637 -2.81 -10.91 -20.36
N SER A 638 -1.53 -11.02 -20.69
CA SER A 638 -0.42 -11.00 -19.73
C SER A 638 0.85 -10.46 -20.37
N THR A 639 1.80 -10.03 -19.53
CA THR A 639 3.15 -9.62 -19.94
C THR A 639 4.19 -10.16 -18.96
N VAL A 640 5.46 -10.15 -19.37
CA VAL A 640 6.60 -10.18 -18.46
C VAL A 640 6.89 -8.74 -18.05
N ARG A 641 7.13 -8.49 -16.76
CA ARG A 641 7.35 -7.14 -16.22
C ARG A 641 8.57 -7.10 -15.29
N PRO A 642 9.77 -6.84 -15.84
CA PRO A 642 10.84 -6.21 -15.11
C PRO A 642 10.41 -4.80 -14.68
N SER A 643 10.63 -4.49 -13.42
CA SER A 643 10.39 -3.19 -12.81
C SER A 643 11.60 -2.89 -11.95
N LEU A 644 12.26 -1.77 -12.25
CA LEU A 644 13.54 -1.40 -11.66
C LEU A 644 13.30 -0.52 -10.42
N ALA A 645 14.32 -0.40 -9.60
CA ALA A 645 14.43 0.54 -8.50
C ALA A 645 15.85 1.10 -8.47
N PHE A 646 16.06 2.16 -7.70
CA PHE A 646 17.35 2.85 -7.63
C PHE A 646 18.56 2.01 -7.16
N TYR A 647 18.36 0.84 -6.56
CA TYR A 647 19.46 -0.10 -6.23
C TYR A 647 19.81 -1.07 -7.36
N ASN A 648 19.04 -1.08 -8.45
CA ASN A 648 19.36 -1.85 -9.63
C ASN A 648 20.45 -1.14 -10.44
N THR A 649 21.19 -1.90 -11.25
CA THR A 649 22.38 -1.46 -11.98
C THR A 649 22.29 -1.82 -13.47
N CYS A 650 23.16 -1.25 -14.29
CA CYS A 650 23.28 -1.66 -15.70
C CYS A 650 23.64 -3.15 -15.81
N GLU A 651 24.46 -3.69 -14.90
CA GLU A 651 24.80 -5.11 -14.84
C GLU A 651 23.56 -6.00 -14.59
N ASP A 652 22.64 -5.56 -13.72
CA ASP A 652 21.36 -6.26 -13.50
C ASP A 652 20.53 -6.31 -14.80
N VAL A 653 20.54 -5.21 -15.57
CA VAL A 653 19.88 -5.13 -16.89
C VAL A 653 20.59 -6.01 -17.92
N ASP A 654 21.92 -6.00 -17.97
CA ASP A 654 22.70 -6.79 -18.92
C ASP A 654 22.46 -8.29 -18.75
N ARG A 655 22.33 -8.75 -17.50
CA ARG A 655 21.96 -10.13 -17.19
C ARG A 655 20.55 -10.47 -17.71
N LEU A 656 19.58 -9.57 -17.54
CA LEU A 656 18.24 -9.72 -18.12
C LEU A 656 18.33 -9.84 -19.66
N ILE A 657 19.04 -8.94 -20.32
CA ILE A 657 19.21 -8.91 -21.77
C ILE A 657 19.90 -10.17 -22.29
N ALA A 658 20.93 -10.67 -21.60
CA ALA A 658 21.66 -11.88 -21.98
C ALA A 658 20.75 -13.12 -22.01
N VAL A 659 19.87 -13.28 -21.01
CA VAL A 659 18.91 -14.39 -20.96
C VAL A 659 17.87 -14.25 -22.06
N LEU A 660 17.33 -13.06 -22.30
CA LEU A 660 16.34 -12.86 -23.37
C LEU A 660 16.93 -13.11 -24.76
N ARG A 661 18.19 -12.70 -25.00
CA ARG A 661 18.89 -12.99 -26.25
C ARG A 661 19.14 -14.48 -26.45
N SER A 662 19.43 -15.24 -25.40
CA SER A 662 19.67 -16.69 -25.52
C SER A 662 18.41 -17.46 -25.95
N LEU A 663 17.23 -17.01 -25.51
CA LEU A 663 15.95 -17.54 -25.97
C LEU A 663 15.78 -17.33 -27.47
N THR A 664 16.04 -16.11 -27.99
CA THR A 664 15.82 -15.80 -29.42
C THR A 664 16.83 -16.39 -30.40
N LYS A 665 17.93 -16.96 -29.92
CA LYS A 665 18.97 -17.60 -30.76
C LYS A 665 18.69 -19.09 -31.00
N SER A 666 17.71 -19.66 -30.30
CA SER A 666 17.24 -21.04 -30.44
C SER A 666 16.09 -21.09 -31.43
#